data_AF-A0A949N8F1-F1
#
_entry.id   AF-A0A949N8F1-F1
#
_cell.length_a   1.000
_cell.length_b   1.000
_cell.length_c   1.000
_cell.angle_alpha   90.00
_cell.angle_beta   90.00
_cell.angle_gamma   90.00
#
_symmetry.space_group_name_H-M   'P 1'
#
loop_
_entity.id
_entity.type
_entity.pdbx_description
1 polymer ?
#
loop_
_entity_poly.entity_id
_entity_poly.type
_entity_poly.pdbx_seq_one_letter_code
_entity_poly.pdbx_strand_id
1 'polypeptide(L)'
;YRGRDLEVHSTDGFDYYTVFSLWDTYRATHPLFTIIEPERTGDFIKTFLRQFEEGGMLPVWELGANETGCMIGYHAVPVIVDAWIKGIRDFDTALAMKAMKHSATRDHLGLEYYKKYGFIPSEFSGQSVSRTLEYAYDDWCIAVMAEGLGMEDDAAVFMKRAQNYRNVFDPSTGFMRARMNGGWVVPFDPDEVNYHYTEANAWQYSFYVPQDISGLARMMGGLDMLEARLDSLFMRSGELKGFEAPDVTGLIGQYAHGNEPSQHMAYLYNFTGSPWKTQQRVREIMDGMYRDAPDGLCGNEDCGQMSAWYVLSAMGFYPVIPGSDKYMIGSPLFEKIEIDLGEGRIFTITARGVSGSDYYIQSSKLNGSERTKSWISHSDIVSGGKLEFDMGDFPSKWGNGKSDLPVSSIDDHIACPVPIVEPAVRSFTGSMTFSLSCSEERAQIFYTLDGSRPGAESTGYSEPVTLDRSATLKAVAIEKGMSESPLLEAVFQRIKGDISVNLTNGYNSMYTGGGVLGLVDHVRGSVDFRTGGWQGYRGVDFEAVLDLQNEIKVRSISAGFLHDQRAWIFMPRTVEFAVSSDGKDFRVVTMLVNDIDDRQDEAVIREMTAADLDETARFVRVRAESIGICPGWHVGANGKAWIFIDEVTVK
;
A
#
# COMPACT_ATOMS: atom_id res chain seq x y z
N TYR A 1 -1.65 22.03 -27.43
CA TYR A 1 -2.45 21.17 -26.53
C TYR A 1 -3.08 22.03 -25.44
N ARG A 2 -4.04 21.50 -24.68
CA ARG A 2 -4.54 22.15 -23.45
C ARG A 2 -3.60 21.76 -22.32
N GLY A 3 -2.97 22.72 -21.66
CA GLY A 3 -2.05 22.48 -20.53
C GLY A 3 -2.79 22.25 -19.22
N ARG A 4 -2.06 21.80 -18.20
CA ARG A 4 -2.62 21.56 -16.85
C ARG A 4 -2.97 22.84 -16.07
N ASP A 5 -2.50 24.00 -16.54
CA ASP A 5 -2.95 25.32 -16.14
C ASP A 5 -4.27 25.75 -16.82
N LEU A 6 -4.85 24.86 -17.64
CA LEU A 6 -6.02 25.08 -18.48
C LEU A 6 -5.81 26.12 -19.59
N GLU A 7 -4.58 26.53 -19.89
CA GLU A 7 -4.27 27.41 -21.01
C GLU A 7 -3.92 26.62 -22.28
N VAL A 8 -3.87 27.29 -23.42
CA VAL A 8 -3.49 26.68 -24.70
C VAL A 8 -1.99 26.87 -24.92
N HIS A 9 -1.27 25.76 -25.03
CA HIS A 9 0.18 25.71 -25.23
C HIS A 9 0.55 25.04 -26.55
N SER A 10 1.81 25.20 -26.96
CA SER A 10 2.43 24.54 -28.09
C SER A 10 3.80 24.00 -27.71
N THR A 11 4.16 22.82 -28.21
CA THR A 11 5.50 22.24 -28.07
C THR A 11 6.24 22.33 -29.39
N ASP A 12 7.54 22.61 -29.31
CA ASP A 12 8.47 22.51 -30.43
C ASP A 12 9.36 21.28 -30.21
N GLY A 13 9.36 20.35 -31.16
CA GLY A 13 10.29 19.22 -31.18
C GLY A 13 9.88 17.97 -30.41
N PHE A 14 8.63 17.86 -29.94
CA PHE A 14 8.05 16.60 -29.45
C PHE A 14 6.51 16.63 -29.43
N ASP A 15 5.89 15.46 -29.48
CA ASP A 15 4.42 15.30 -29.39
C ASP A 15 3.95 15.27 -27.93
N TYR A 16 2.89 16.02 -27.62
CA TYR A 16 2.29 16.05 -26.28
C TYR A 16 1.22 14.97 -26.14
N TYR A 17 1.27 14.19 -25.06
CA TYR A 17 0.34 13.09 -24.79
C TYR A 17 -0.54 13.33 -23.55
N THR A 18 -1.57 12.51 -23.37
CA THR A 18 -2.50 12.55 -22.24
C THR A 18 -3.00 11.13 -21.94
N VAL A 19 -3.68 10.95 -20.81
CA VAL A 19 -4.12 9.65 -20.26
C VAL A 19 -2.93 8.87 -19.72
N PHE A 20 -2.52 9.22 -18.51
CA PHE A 20 -1.38 8.60 -17.84
C PHE A 20 -1.82 7.86 -16.58
N SER A 21 -2.24 6.60 -16.76
CA SER A 21 -2.66 5.67 -15.70
C SER A 21 -1.44 5.07 -14.99
N LEU A 22 -0.63 5.90 -14.33
CA LEU A 22 0.76 5.55 -14.02
C LEU A 22 0.92 4.53 -12.90
N TRP A 23 -0.08 4.31 -12.06
CA TRP A 23 -0.05 3.22 -11.07
C TRP A 23 -0.05 1.84 -11.73
N ASP A 24 -0.69 1.72 -12.89
CA ASP A 24 -0.75 0.51 -13.69
C ASP A 24 0.44 0.44 -14.64
N THR A 25 0.58 1.46 -15.49
CA THR A 25 1.38 1.38 -16.72
C THR A 25 2.88 1.42 -16.49
N TYR A 26 3.37 1.84 -15.31
CA TYR A 26 4.81 1.81 -15.01
C TYR A 26 5.35 0.37 -14.95
N ARG A 27 4.48 -0.61 -14.68
CA ARG A 27 4.84 -2.01 -14.42
C ARG A 27 5.25 -2.75 -15.67
N ALA A 28 4.49 -2.61 -16.76
CA ALA A 28 4.74 -3.33 -18.01
C ALA A 28 4.56 -2.47 -19.27
N THR A 29 3.55 -1.59 -19.34
CA THR A 29 3.27 -0.80 -20.54
C THR A 29 4.40 0.15 -20.92
N HIS A 30 4.82 1.02 -20.00
CA HIS A 30 5.94 1.91 -20.24
C HIS A 30 7.25 1.14 -20.46
N PRO A 31 7.58 0.10 -19.68
CA PRO A 31 8.71 -0.79 -19.98
C PRO A 31 8.66 -1.41 -21.38
N LEU A 32 7.49 -1.85 -21.88
CA LEU A 32 7.34 -2.34 -23.25
C LEU A 32 7.67 -1.25 -24.26
N PHE A 33 7.15 -0.03 -24.06
CA PHE A 33 7.45 1.10 -24.94
C PHE A 33 8.93 1.47 -24.99
N THR A 34 9.72 1.21 -23.94
CA THR A 34 11.18 1.38 -24.02
C THR A 34 11.86 0.49 -25.06
N ILE A 35 11.21 -0.60 -25.47
CA ILE A 35 11.71 -1.53 -26.51
C ILE A 35 11.14 -1.14 -27.88
N ILE A 36 9.83 -0.97 -27.98
CA ILE A 36 9.13 -0.89 -29.28
C ILE A 36 8.78 0.54 -29.72
N GLU A 37 8.79 1.51 -28.81
CA GLU A 37 8.38 2.90 -29.04
C GLU A 37 9.33 3.88 -28.29
N PRO A 38 10.67 3.81 -28.49
CA PRO A 38 11.63 4.57 -27.71
C PRO A 38 11.53 6.10 -27.93
N GLU A 39 11.22 6.54 -29.15
CA GLU A 39 11.01 7.97 -29.44
C GLU A 39 9.78 8.49 -28.67
N ARG A 40 8.67 7.76 -28.72
CA ARG A 40 7.45 8.10 -27.97
C ARG A 40 7.67 8.09 -26.47
N THR A 41 8.51 7.18 -25.96
CA THR A 41 8.91 7.16 -24.55
C THR A 41 9.59 8.47 -24.14
N GLY A 42 10.47 9.02 -24.98
CA GLY A 42 11.08 10.33 -24.75
C GLY A 42 10.03 11.45 -24.70
N ASP A 43 9.05 11.40 -25.59
CA ASP A 43 7.96 12.39 -25.66
C ASP A 43 7.00 12.31 -24.47
N PHE A 44 6.73 11.11 -23.93
CA PHE A 44 6.00 10.94 -22.67
C PHE A 44 6.71 11.63 -21.51
N ILE A 45 8.04 11.47 -21.40
CA ILE A 45 8.80 12.12 -20.33
C ILE A 45 8.80 13.64 -20.50
N LYS A 46 9.02 14.15 -21.71
CA LYS A 46 8.90 15.58 -22.00
C LYS A 46 7.50 16.10 -21.65
N THR A 47 6.45 15.32 -21.90
CA THR A 47 5.08 15.61 -21.49
C THR A 47 4.95 15.70 -19.97
N PHE A 48 5.49 14.74 -19.21
CA PHE A 48 5.47 14.80 -17.74
C PHE A 48 6.14 16.07 -17.20
N LEU A 49 7.26 16.47 -17.80
CA LEU A 49 7.97 17.69 -17.40
C LEU A 49 7.15 18.95 -17.71
N ARG A 50 6.46 19.02 -18.86
CA ARG A 50 5.52 20.12 -19.15
C ARG A 50 4.36 20.15 -18.17
N GLN A 51 3.77 19.00 -17.86
CA GLN A 51 2.73 18.91 -16.86
C GLN A 51 3.19 19.37 -15.48
N PHE A 52 4.45 19.12 -15.11
CA PHE A 52 5.04 19.67 -13.89
C PHE A 52 5.23 21.19 -13.94
N GLU A 53 5.69 21.74 -15.05
CA GLU A 53 5.87 23.20 -15.21
C GLU A 53 4.53 23.95 -15.21
N GLU A 54 3.52 23.42 -15.89
CA GLU A 54 2.21 24.05 -16.08
C GLU A 54 1.27 23.77 -14.90
N GLY A 55 1.29 22.54 -14.36
CA GLY A 55 0.38 22.05 -13.32
C GLY A 55 0.98 21.95 -11.92
N GLY A 56 2.29 22.20 -11.77
CA GLY A 56 2.99 22.18 -10.48
C GLY A 56 3.32 20.79 -9.92
N MET A 57 2.94 19.71 -10.60
CA MET A 57 3.24 18.33 -10.18
C MET A 57 3.39 17.40 -11.39
N LEU A 58 4.20 16.35 -11.24
CA LEU A 58 4.17 15.24 -12.18
C LEU A 58 2.78 14.57 -12.18
N PRO A 59 2.35 13.98 -13.30
CA PRO A 59 1.11 13.20 -13.33
C PRO A 59 1.15 12.05 -12.33
N VAL A 60 0.02 11.80 -11.67
CA VAL A 60 -0.26 10.54 -10.97
C VAL A 60 -1.27 9.74 -11.79
N TRP A 61 -2.44 10.35 -12.04
CA TRP A 61 -3.41 9.86 -13.02
C TRP A 61 -4.02 11.03 -13.74
N GLU A 62 -3.39 11.37 -14.86
CA GLU A 62 -3.80 12.50 -15.69
C GLU A 62 -4.80 12.05 -16.75
N LEU A 63 -5.87 12.84 -16.91
CA LEU A 63 -6.93 12.64 -17.89
C LEU A 63 -7.33 13.98 -18.51
N GLY A 64 -6.90 14.21 -19.75
CA GLY A 64 -7.34 15.36 -20.55
C GLY A 64 -7.04 16.71 -19.90
N ALA A 65 -5.78 16.96 -19.56
CA ALA A 65 -5.25 18.11 -18.83
C ALA A 65 -5.67 18.24 -17.36
N ASN A 66 -6.36 17.24 -16.80
CA ASN A 66 -6.78 17.23 -15.41
C ASN A 66 -6.08 16.11 -14.64
N GLU A 67 -5.69 16.40 -13.40
CA GLU A 67 -5.23 15.39 -12.45
C GLU A 67 -6.41 14.89 -11.63
N THR A 68 -6.58 13.57 -11.60
CA THR A 68 -7.67 12.96 -10.83
C THR A 68 -7.20 12.54 -9.44
N GLY A 69 -5.89 12.38 -9.22
CA GLY A 69 -5.32 11.91 -7.95
C GLY A 69 -5.55 10.41 -7.69
N CYS A 70 -6.12 9.70 -8.66
CA CYS A 70 -6.08 8.25 -8.78
C CYS A 70 -4.61 7.83 -9.08
N MET A 71 -4.11 6.64 -8.79
CA MET A 71 -4.39 5.84 -7.60
C MET A 71 -3.49 6.29 -6.43
N ILE A 72 -2.44 5.53 -6.11
CA ILE A 72 -1.43 5.86 -5.09
C ILE A 72 -0.04 5.97 -5.74
N GLY A 73 1.00 6.17 -4.92
CA GLY A 73 2.36 6.30 -5.43
C GLY A 73 2.63 7.66 -6.09
N TYR A 74 3.81 7.79 -6.69
CA TYR A 74 4.16 8.88 -7.61
C TYR A 74 4.91 8.31 -8.81
N HIS A 75 4.24 7.37 -9.49
CA HIS A 75 4.83 6.46 -10.47
C HIS A 75 5.26 7.07 -11.82
N ALA A 76 5.11 8.39 -12.01
CA ALA A 76 5.88 9.08 -13.05
C ALA A 76 7.40 8.90 -12.85
N VAL A 77 7.85 8.78 -11.59
CA VAL A 77 9.26 8.56 -11.22
C VAL A 77 9.84 7.29 -11.84
N PRO A 78 9.35 6.07 -11.57
CA PRO A 78 9.87 4.85 -12.19
C PRO A 78 9.82 4.89 -13.71
N VAL A 79 8.82 5.50 -14.34
CA VAL A 79 8.78 5.64 -15.82
C VAL A 79 9.95 6.50 -16.34
N ILE A 80 10.23 7.64 -15.69
CA ILE A 80 11.36 8.51 -16.05
C ILE A 80 12.69 7.78 -15.89
N VAL A 81 12.86 7.10 -14.75
CA VAL A 81 14.12 6.43 -14.39
C VAL A 81 14.37 5.20 -15.26
N ASP A 82 13.32 4.43 -15.56
CA ASP A 82 13.40 3.26 -16.45
C ASP A 82 13.90 3.66 -17.85
N ALA A 83 13.31 4.70 -18.44
CA ALA A 83 13.76 5.25 -19.71
C ALA A 83 15.21 5.76 -19.64
N TRP A 84 15.56 6.50 -18.58
CA TRP A 84 16.89 7.07 -18.40
C TRP A 84 17.97 5.98 -18.33
N ILE A 85 17.77 4.93 -17.54
CA ILE A 85 18.72 3.82 -17.41
C ILE A 85 18.89 3.07 -18.74
N LYS A 86 17.79 2.93 -19.48
CA LYS A 86 17.76 2.29 -20.80
C LYS A 86 18.32 3.14 -21.94
N GLY A 87 18.78 4.37 -21.64
CA GLY A 87 19.47 5.23 -22.60
C GLY A 87 18.57 6.21 -23.35
N ILE A 88 17.26 6.23 -23.06
CA ILE A 88 16.32 7.21 -23.58
C ILE A 88 16.43 8.46 -22.69
N ARG A 89 17.33 9.37 -23.05
CA ARG A 89 17.76 10.50 -22.20
C ARG A 89 17.58 11.88 -22.85
N ASP A 90 16.90 11.95 -23.98
CA ASP A 90 16.63 13.21 -24.68
C ASP A 90 15.54 14.04 -23.96
N PHE A 91 15.81 14.49 -22.74
CA PHE A 91 14.95 15.38 -21.96
C PHE A 91 15.77 16.13 -20.90
N ASP A 92 15.20 17.19 -20.33
CA ASP A 92 15.86 17.95 -19.27
C ASP A 92 15.96 17.12 -17.97
N THR A 93 17.13 16.51 -17.80
CA THR A 93 17.45 15.65 -16.66
C THR A 93 17.46 16.43 -15.33
N ALA A 94 17.83 17.70 -15.33
CA ALA A 94 17.84 18.52 -14.12
C ALA A 94 16.40 18.87 -13.70
N LEU A 95 15.55 19.21 -14.66
CA LEU A 95 14.12 19.42 -14.43
C LEU A 95 13.43 18.13 -13.98
N ALA A 96 13.77 16.98 -14.57
CA ALA A 96 13.28 15.68 -14.14
C ALA A 96 13.63 15.40 -12.67
N MET A 97 14.90 15.53 -12.27
CA MET A 97 15.30 15.37 -10.86
C MET A 97 14.55 16.33 -9.92
N LYS A 98 14.38 17.59 -10.32
CA LYS A 98 13.59 18.57 -9.55
C LYS A 98 12.14 18.12 -9.39
N ALA A 99 11.50 17.65 -10.46
CA ALA A 99 10.11 17.23 -10.48
C ALA A 99 9.88 15.96 -9.64
N MET A 100 10.76 14.96 -9.78
CA MET A 100 10.70 13.72 -9.00
C MET A 100 10.88 13.98 -7.50
N LYS A 101 11.87 14.80 -7.13
CA LYS A 101 12.06 15.23 -5.73
C LYS A 101 10.86 16.01 -5.20
N HIS A 102 10.25 16.85 -6.04
CA HIS A 102 9.03 17.56 -5.65
C HIS A 102 7.92 16.56 -5.29
N SER A 103 7.62 15.58 -6.16
CA SER A 103 6.62 14.53 -5.87
C SER A 103 6.89 13.82 -4.54
N ALA A 104 8.14 13.40 -4.31
CA ALA A 104 8.52 12.65 -3.11
C ALA A 104 8.64 13.48 -1.82
N THR A 105 8.45 14.80 -1.88
CA THR A 105 8.57 15.72 -0.72
C THR A 105 7.28 16.48 -0.39
N ARG A 106 6.19 16.26 -1.11
CA ARG A 106 4.87 16.84 -0.79
C ARG A 106 4.28 16.27 0.50
N ASP A 107 3.30 16.98 1.06
CA ASP A 107 2.49 16.54 2.20
C ASP A 107 1.10 16.14 1.68
N HIS A 108 1.06 15.06 0.91
CA HIS A 108 -0.13 14.54 0.25
C HIS A 108 -0.17 13.01 0.36
N LEU A 109 -1.37 12.43 0.48
CA LEU A 109 -1.60 10.97 0.60
C LEU A 109 -0.77 10.27 1.71
N GLY A 110 -0.47 10.98 2.79
CA GLY A 110 0.27 10.44 3.93
C GLY A 110 1.80 10.52 3.80
N LEU A 111 2.33 11.19 2.77
CA LEU A 111 3.78 11.41 2.62
C LEU A 111 4.42 12.16 3.79
N GLU A 112 3.68 13.06 4.45
CA GLU A 112 4.16 13.74 5.67
C GLU A 112 4.51 12.73 6.77
N TYR A 113 3.68 11.70 6.95
CA TYR A 113 3.88 10.64 7.92
C TYR A 113 4.95 9.66 7.47
N TYR A 114 4.96 9.29 6.18
CA TYR A 114 6.02 8.46 5.61
C TYR A 114 7.42 9.07 5.81
N LYS A 115 7.59 10.38 5.51
CA LYS A 115 8.86 11.10 5.72
C LYS A 115 9.23 11.19 7.20
N LYS A 116 8.24 11.39 8.08
CA LYS A 116 8.47 11.56 9.53
C LYS A 116 8.79 10.25 10.23
N TYR A 117 8.03 9.20 9.94
CA TYR A 117 8.04 7.93 10.68
C TYR A 117 8.69 6.78 9.92
N GLY A 118 9.02 6.95 8.62
CA GLY A 118 9.53 5.87 7.76
C GLY A 118 8.46 4.84 7.36
N PHE A 119 7.20 5.08 7.71
CA PHE A 119 6.03 4.34 7.26
C PHE A 119 4.81 5.24 7.49
N ILE A 120 3.65 4.84 6.98
CA ILE A 120 2.38 5.52 7.25
C ILE A 120 1.67 4.77 8.38
N PRO A 121 1.48 5.36 9.57
CA PRO A 121 0.61 4.77 10.59
C PRO A 121 -0.84 4.78 10.10
N SER A 122 -1.53 3.66 10.27
CA SER A 122 -2.88 3.45 9.75
C SER A 122 -3.93 4.39 10.37
N GLU A 123 -3.66 4.89 11.58
CA GLU A 123 -4.49 5.87 12.27
C GLU A 123 -4.42 7.29 11.68
N PHE A 124 -3.55 7.52 10.70
CA PHE A 124 -3.41 8.82 10.03
C PHE A 124 -3.77 8.80 8.54
N SER A 125 -3.71 7.64 7.88
CA SER A 125 -4.14 7.51 6.49
C SER A 125 -4.48 6.07 6.15
N GLY A 126 -5.55 5.87 5.37
CA GLY A 126 -5.82 4.60 4.70
C GLY A 126 -4.75 4.23 3.67
N GLN A 127 -4.81 2.99 3.18
CA GLN A 127 -3.89 2.35 2.23
C GLN A 127 -2.43 2.41 2.70
N SER A 128 -2.24 2.40 4.01
CA SER A 128 -0.98 2.72 4.68
C SER A 128 0.16 1.77 4.31
N VAL A 129 -0.13 0.47 4.13
CA VAL A 129 0.88 -0.53 3.80
C VAL A 129 1.27 -0.39 2.33
N SER A 130 0.29 -0.40 1.41
CA SER A 130 0.54 -0.27 -0.03
C SER A 130 1.34 0.98 -0.36
N ARG A 131 0.94 2.14 0.18
CA ARG A 131 1.66 3.40 -0.01
C ARG A 131 3.08 3.37 0.55
N THR A 132 3.29 2.77 1.73
CA THR A 132 4.65 2.65 2.29
C THR A 132 5.56 1.83 1.38
N LEU A 133 5.04 0.74 0.81
CA LEU A 133 5.79 -0.15 -0.09
C LEU A 133 6.08 0.54 -1.43
N GLU A 134 5.08 1.20 -2.02
CA GLU A 134 5.22 1.86 -3.32
C GLU A 134 6.06 3.14 -3.26
N TYR A 135 5.94 3.95 -2.20
CA TYR A 135 6.84 5.09 -1.99
C TYR A 135 8.29 4.65 -1.79
N ALA A 136 8.53 3.52 -1.12
CA ALA A 136 9.88 2.98 -0.99
C ALA A 136 10.47 2.56 -2.35
N TYR A 137 9.66 2.00 -3.24
CA TYR A 137 10.12 1.69 -4.60
C TYR A 137 10.34 2.95 -5.46
N ASP A 138 9.43 3.92 -5.41
CA ASP A 138 9.60 5.18 -6.12
C ASP A 138 10.84 5.94 -5.63
N ASP A 139 11.10 5.95 -4.32
CA ASP A 139 12.32 6.54 -3.73
C ASP A 139 13.59 5.82 -4.19
N TRP A 140 13.56 4.50 -4.33
CA TRP A 140 14.69 3.77 -4.93
C TRP A 140 14.99 4.25 -6.35
N CYS A 141 13.97 4.46 -7.17
CA CYS A 141 14.16 4.98 -8.53
C CYS A 141 14.84 6.37 -8.51
N ILE A 142 14.44 7.26 -7.60
CA ILE A 142 15.10 8.57 -7.43
C ILE A 142 16.56 8.38 -7.01
N ALA A 143 16.84 7.46 -6.09
CA ALA A 143 18.20 7.18 -5.64
C ALA A 143 19.09 6.70 -6.79
N VAL A 144 18.62 5.75 -7.59
CA VAL A 144 19.37 5.21 -8.76
C VAL A 144 19.73 6.31 -9.76
N MET A 145 18.78 7.19 -10.09
CA MET A 145 19.06 8.30 -11.01
C MET A 145 19.96 9.36 -10.37
N ALA A 146 19.80 9.65 -9.07
CA ALA A 146 20.68 10.58 -8.35
C ALA A 146 22.14 10.08 -8.32
N GLU A 147 22.37 8.79 -8.05
CA GLU A 147 23.70 8.16 -8.10
C GLU A 147 24.31 8.29 -9.50
N GLY A 148 23.53 7.95 -10.53
CA GLY A 148 23.96 8.03 -11.92
C GLY A 148 24.30 9.45 -12.39
N LEU A 149 23.83 10.48 -11.68
CA LEU A 149 24.12 11.89 -11.92
C LEU A 149 25.17 12.48 -10.96
N GLY A 150 25.71 11.68 -10.03
CA GLY A 150 26.68 12.12 -9.03
C GLY A 150 26.09 13.01 -7.92
N MET A 151 24.79 12.91 -7.67
CA MET A 151 24.06 13.66 -6.62
C MET A 151 24.06 12.87 -5.30
N GLU A 152 25.24 12.68 -4.70
CA GLU A 152 25.47 11.76 -3.57
C GLU A 152 24.57 12.00 -2.35
N ASP A 153 24.32 13.27 -1.99
CA ASP A 153 23.44 13.60 -0.84
C ASP A 153 21.99 13.18 -1.09
N ASP A 154 21.48 13.41 -2.30
CA ASP A 154 20.13 13.01 -2.67
C ASP A 154 20.03 11.47 -2.78
N ALA A 155 21.03 10.83 -3.39
CA ALA A 155 21.13 9.37 -3.45
C ALA A 155 21.05 8.75 -2.05
N ALA A 156 21.85 9.24 -1.10
CA ALA A 156 21.86 8.73 0.27
C ALA A 156 20.50 8.90 0.98
N VAL A 157 19.82 10.04 0.79
CA VAL A 157 18.50 10.31 1.39
C VAL A 157 17.45 9.34 0.84
N PHE A 158 17.39 9.20 -0.48
CA PHE A 158 16.37 8.38 -1.13
C PHE A 158 16.67 6.88 -1.00
N MET A 159 17.94 6.45 -0.99
CA MET A 159 18.31 5.05 -0.71
C MET A 159 17.99 4.64 0.72
N LYS A 160 18.10 5.56 1.69
CA LYS A 160 17.63 5.32 3.06
C LYS A 160 16.11 5.10 3.09
N ARG A 161 15.35 5.93 2.37
CA ARG A 161 13.88 5.82 2.28
C ARG A 161 13.42 4.59 1.48
N ALA A 162 14.21 4.16 0.50
CA ALA A 162 13.95 2.95 -0.28
C ALA A 162 13.84 1.66 0.56
N GLN A 163 14.37 1.69 1.78
CA GLN A 163 14.31 0.59 2.75
C GLN A 163 13.12 0.66 3.71
N ASN A 164 12.23 1.66 3.58
CA ASN A 164 11.09 1.85 4.48
C ASN A 164 10.07 0.69 4.43
N TYR A 165 10.13 -0.17 3.41
CA TYR A 165 9.37 -1.43 3.38
C TYR A 165 9.63 -2.30 4.62
N ARG A 166 10.85 -2.22 5.21
CA ARG A 166 11.22 -2.95 6.44
C ARG A 166 10.40 -2.54 7.66
N ASN A 167 9.84 -1.32 7.65
CA ASN A 167 9.12 -0.76 8.79
C ASN A 167 7.69 -1.27 8.92
N VAL A 168 7.17 -1.96 7.90
CA VAL A 168 5.82 -2.57 7.89
C VAL A 168 5.88 -4.09 7.79
N PHE A 169 7.06 -4.73 7.83
CA PHE A 169 7.18 -6.18 7.88
C PHE A 169 7.02 -6.70 9.31
N ASP A 170 5.99 -7.51 9.57
CA ASP A 170 5.76 -8.16 10.85
C ASP A 170 6.41 -9.55 10.87
N PRO A 171 7.55 -9.75 11.56
CA PRO A 171 8.25 -11.02 11.56
C PRO A 171 7.45 -12.16 12.22
N SER A 172 6.45 -11.85 13.06
CA SER A 172 5.63 -12.88 13.72
C SER A 172 4.64 -13.56 12.74
N THR A 173 4.21 -12.84 11.70
CA THR A 173 3.30 -13.33 10.66
C THR A 173 4.02 -13.53 9.31
N GLY A 174 5.15 -12.84 9.15
CA GLY A 174 5.94 -12.66 7.93
C GLY A 174 5.22 -11.95 6.79
N PHE A 175 4.17 -11.19 7.10
CA PHE A 175 3.46 -10.33 6.15
C PHE A 175 3.83 -8.87 6.35
N MET A 176 3.64 -8.07 5.30
CA MET A 176 3.58 -6.62 5.43
C MET A 176 2.26 -6.26 6.09
N ARG A 177 2.27 -5.60 7.24
CA ARG A 177 1.13 -5.36 8.12
C ARG A 177 1.02 -3.90 8.53
N ALA A 178 -0.21 -3.43 8.69
CA ALA A 178 -0.47 -2.07 9.15
C ALA A 178 0.01 -1.85 10.58
N ARG A 179 0.51 -0.65 10.84
CA ARG A 179 0.96 -0.21 12.15
C ARG A 179 0.01 0.82 12.74
N MET A 180 -0.19 0.75 14.05
CA MET A 180 -0.95 1.71 14.83
C MET A 180 -0.29 1.94 16.18
N ASN A 181 -0.19 3.21 16.58
CA ASN A 181 0.43 3.67 17.82
C ASN A 181 1.80 3.02 18.08
N GLY A 182 2.60 2.89 17.02
CA GLY A 182 3.92 2.26 17.08
C GLY A 182 3.94 0.73 17.11
N GLY A 183 2.81 0.05 17.23
CA GLY A 183 2.68 -1.41 17.16
C GLY A 183 1.92 -1.89 15.93
N TRP A 184 1.49 -3.15 15.93
CA TRP A 184 0.71 -3.76 14.85
C TRP A 184 -0.80 -3.64 15.05
N VAL A 185 -1.55 -3.39 13.97
CA VAL A 185 -3.03 -3.42 13.99
C VAL A 185 -3.51 -4.84 14.27
N VAL A 186 -4.36 -5.03 15.28
CA VAL A 186 -4.96 -6.32 15.69
C VAL A 186 -6.50 -6.24 15.69
N PRO A 187 -7.22 -7.33 15.37
CA PRO A 187 -6.72 -8.62 14.86
C PRO A 187 -6.14 -8.51 13.45
N PHE A 188 -5.48 -9.57 12.97
CA PHE A 188 -4.91 -9.63 11.62
C PHE A 188 -5.31 -10.93 10.93
N ASP A 189 -5.93 -10.80 9.76
CA ASP A 189 -6.25 -11.90 8.85
C ASP A 189 -5.62 -11.58 7.48
N PRO A 190 -4.63 -12.35 7.00
CA PRO A 190 -3.94 -12.03 5.76
C PRO A 190 -4.83 -12.19 4.51
N ASP A 191 -5.97 -12.86 4.63
CA ASP A 191 -6.92 -13.08 3.52
C ASP A 191 -7.97 -11.95 3.42
N GLU A 192 -7.97 -11.01 4.38
CA GLU A 192 -8.94 -9.93 4.45
C GLU A 192 -8.55 -8.75 3.56
N VAL A 193 -9.39 -8.46 2.58
CA VAL A 193 -9.36 -7.22 1.81
C VAL A 193 -9.87 -6.11 2.71
N ASN A 194 -8.97 -5.18 3.06
CA ASN A 194 -9.23 -4.12 4.02
C ASN A 194 -8.57 -2.79 3.61
N TYR A 195 -8.75 -1.76 4.42
CA TYR A 195 -8.31 -0.40 4.08
C TYR A 195 -6.81 -0.16 4.27
N HIS A 196 -6.02 -1.15 4.66
CA HIS A 196 -4.57 -1.00 4.79
C HIS A 196 -3.83 -1.23 3.47
N TYR A 197 -4.47 -1.95 2.55
CA TYR A 197 -3.96 -2.27 1.22
C TYR A 197 -4.86 -1.63 0.15
N THR A 198 -4.27 -1.17 -0.95
CA THR A 198 -5.02 -0.64 -2.10
C THR A 198 -5.55 -1.81 -2.91
N GLU A 199 -6.87 -2.01 -2.91
CA GLU A 199 -7.55 -3.03 -3.72
C GLU A 199 -7.04 -4.45 -3.49
N ALA A 200 -6.59 -4.78 -2.28
CA ALA A 200 -5.85 -6.02 -2.05
C ALA A 200 -5.92 -6.48 -0.60
N ASN A 201 -5.28 -7.61 -0.32
CA ASN A 201 -4.99 -8.09 1.02
C ASN A 201 -3.47 -8.25 1.26
N ALA A 202 -3.10 -8.83 2.41
CA ALA A 202 -1.69 -8.97 2.78
C ALA A 202 -0.93 -9.92 1.84
N TRP A 203 -1.56 -10.97 1.30
CA TRP A 203 -0.93 -11.87 0.34
C TRP A 203 -0.50 -11.15 -0.94
N GLN A 204 -1.33 -10.22 -1.40
CA GLN A 204 -1.17 -9.54 -2.68
C GLN A 204 -0.21 -8.33 -2.61
N TYR A 205 0.09 -7.80 -1.42
CA TYR A 205 1.08 -6.71 -1.28
C TYR A 205 2.40 -7.11 -0.63
N SER A 206 2.47 -8.22 0.10
CA SER A 206 3.68 -8.56 0.87
C SER A 206 4.90 -8.91 0.01
N PHE A 207 4.71 -9.11 -1.30
CA PHE A 207 5.77 -9.37 -2.26
C PHE A 207 6.22 -8.12 -3.05
N TYR A 208 5.64 -6.96 -2.76
CA TYR A 208 5.97 -5.71 -3.45
C TYR A 208 7.22 -5.04 -2.82
N VAL A 209 8.39 -5.60 -3.12
CA VAL A 209 9.71 -5.03 -2.80
C VAL A 209 10.67 -5.26 -3.99
N PRO A 210 10.31 -4.82 -5.21
CA PRO A 210 11.12 -5.10 -6.41
C PRO A 210 12.55 -4.56 -6.31
N GLN A 211 12.77 -3.47 -5.59
CA GLN A 211 14.07 -2.83 -5.38
C GLN A 211 15.04 -3.61 -4.47
N ASP A 212 14.54 -4.55 -3.65
CA ASP A 212 15.36 -5.29 -2.69
C ASP A 212 14.77 -6.67 -2.39
N ILE A 213 14.60 -7.49 -3.43
CA ILE A 213 14.08 -8.86 -3.30
C ILE A 213 14.98 -9.70 -2.39
N SER A 214 16.28 -9.44 -2.38
CA SER A 214 17.23 -10.07 -1.46
C SER A 214 16.94 -9.70 -0.01
N GLY A 215 16.67 -8.42 0.27
CA GLY A 215 16.22 -7.93 1.58
C GLY A 215 14.89 -8.53 2.03
N LEU A 216 13.90 -8.58 1.12
CA LEU A 216 12.62 -9.26 1.39
C LEU A 216 12.83 -10.73 1.75
N ALA A 217 13.63 -11.45 0.97
CA ALA A 217 13.96 -12.84 1.26
C ALA A 217 14.62 -12.99 2.63
N ARG A 218 15.60 -12.13 2.98
CA ARG A 218 16.25 -12.14 4.30
C ARG A 218 15.23 -11.97 5.44
N MET A 219 14.32 -11.01 5.32
CA MET A 219 13.26 -10.80 6.34
C MET A 219 12.31 -11.98 6.45
N MET A 220 12.02 -12.67 5.35
CA MET A 220 11.19 -13.87 5.35
C MET A 220 11.92 -15.12 5.88
N GLY A 221 13.25 -15.11 6.01
CA GLY A 221 14.04 -16.25 6.47
C GLY A 221 14.91 -16.92 5.40
N GLY A 222 15.10 -16.28 4.24
CA GLY A 222 15.94 -16.73 3.13
C GLY A 222 15.16 -17.00 1.84
N LEU A 223 15.88 -17.32 0.75
CA LEU A 223 15.29 -17.60 -0.56
C LEU A 223 14.35 -18.82 -0.54
N ASP A 224 14.69 -19.86 0.23
CA ASP A 224 13.84 -21.05 0.38
C ASP A 224 12.48 -20.69 1.01
N MET A 225 12.46 -19.76 1.97
CA MET A 225 11.22 -19.33 2.60
C MET A 225 10.41 -18.38 1.72
N LEU A 226 11.08 -17.52 0.94
CA LEU A 226 10.42 -16.75 -0.10
C LEU A 226 9.73 -17.68 -1.11
N GLU A 227 10.40 -18.73 -1.56
CA GLU A 227 9.83 -19.73 -2.45
C GLU A 227 8.62 -20.45 -1.83
N ALA A 228 8.73 -20.91 -0.58
CA ALA A 228 7.62 -21.56 0.12
C ALA A 228 6.41 -20.64 0.31
N ARG A 229 6.63 -19.33 0.48
CA ARG A 229 5.56 -18.33 0.54
C ARG A 229 4.90 -18.10 -0.81
N LEU A 230 5.66 -18.09 -1.91
CA LEU A 230 5.10 -18.07 -3.26
C LEU A 230 4.28 -19.33 -3.54
N ASP A 231 4.79 -20.52 -3.18
CA ASP A 231 4.02 -21.77 -3.31
C ASP A 231 2.70 -21.69 -2.54
N SER A 232 2.74 -21.14 -1.31
CA SER A 232 1.56 -20.94 -0.48
C SER A 232 0.56 -19.96 -1.10
N LEU A 233 1.02 -18.86 -1.70
CA LEU A 233 0.19 -17.89 -2.41
C LEU A 233 -0.67 -18.59 -3.49
N PHE A 234 -0.04 -19.38 -4.36
CA PHE A 234 -0.72 -20.06 -5.47
C PHE A 234 -1.52 -21.30 -5.04
N MET A 235 -1.28 -21.87 -3.85
CA MET A 235 -1.98 -23.07 -3.35
C MET A 235 -3.11 -22.77 -2.37
N ARG A 236 -3.12 -21.59 -1.73
CA ARG A 236 -4.14 -21.21 -0.75
C ARG A 236 -5.53 -21.12 -1.38
N SER A 237 -6.60 -21.19 -0.58
CA SER A 237 -7.95 -20.89 -1.08
C SER A 237 -8.00 -19.48 -1.65
N GLY A 238 -8.67 -19.30 -2.79
CA GLY A 238 -8.95 -17.98 -3.37
C GLY A 238 -10.17 -17.28 -2.77
N GLU A 239 -10.81 -17.86 -1.74
CA GLU A 239 -11.87 -17.16 -1.02
C GLU A 239 -11.31 -15.92 -0.33
N LEU A 240 -11.87 -14.75 -0.70
CA LEU A 240 -11.52 -13.46 -0.10
C LEU A 240 -12.46 -13.16 1.06
N LYS A 241 -11.92 -12.50 2.10
CA LYS A 241 -12.69 -11.94 3.22
C LYS A 241 -12.64 -10.42 3.15
N GLY A 242 -13.43 -9.74 3.98
CA GLY A 242 -13.47 -8.28 4.03
C GLY A 242 -14.47 -7.69 3.03
N PHE A 243 -14.15 -6.53 2.45
CA PHE A 243 -15.05 -5.92 1.45
C PHE A 243 -14.86 -6.52 0.06
N GLU A 244 -15.92 -6.49 -0.75
CA GLU A 244 -15.84 -6.86 -2.16
C GLU A 244 -14.99 -5.82 -2.90
N ALA A 245 -13.81 -6.21 -3.35
CA ALA A 245 -13.00 -5.43 -4.27
C ALA A 245 -13.26 -5.96 -5.69
N PRO A 246 -13.93 -5.19 -6.56
CA PRO A 246 -14.34 -5.66 -7.88
C PRO A 246 -13.17 -6.01 -8.79
N ASP A 247 -11.99 -5.43 -8.54
CA ASP A 247 -10.79 -5.60 -9.35
C ASP A 247 -9.90 -6.76 -8.86
N VAL A 248 -10.21 -7.40 -7.71
CA VAL A 248 -9.48 -8.60 -7.24
C VAL A 248 -10.04 -9.84 -7.92
N THR A 249 -9.66 -10.02 -9.18
CA THR A 249 -10.16 -11.08 -10.07
C THR A 249 -9.00 -11.89 -10.68
N GLY A 250 -9.33 -12.92 -11.47
CA GLY A 250 -8.32 -13.80 -12.07
C GLY A 250 -7.49 -14.54 -11.02
N LEU A 251 -8.17 -15.24 -10.09
CA LEU A 251 -7.52 -15.85 -8.93
C LEU A 251 -6.89 -17.22 -9.23
N ILE A 252 -5.62 -17.40 -8.84
CA ILE A 252 -4.96 -18.71 -8.66
C ILE A 252 -4.53 -18.79 -7.20
N GLY A 253 -5.37 -19.40 -6.37
CA GLY A 253 -5.27 -19.23 -4.93
C GLY A 253 -5.42 -17.76 -4.54
N GLN A 254 -4.45 -17.19 -3.82
CA GLN A 254 -4.47 -15.77 -3.43
C GLN A 254 -3.78 -14.83 -4.44
N TYR A 255 -3.13 -15.37 -5.48
CA TYR A 255 -2.64 -14.56 -6.61
C TYR A 255 -3.84 -14.02 -7.41
N ALA A 256 -3.89 -12.70 -7.64
CA ALA A 256 -4.98 -12.05 -8.39
C ALA A 256 -4.43 -11.38 -9.65
N HIS A 257 -4.60 -12.02 -10.81
CA HIS A 257 -4.00 -11.51 -12.05
C HIS A 257 -4.67 -10.24 -12.58
N GLY A 258 -5.97 -10.09 -12.35
CA GLY A 258 -6.73 -8.92 -12.78
C GLY A 258 -6.41 -7.66 -11.99
N ASN A 259 -5.45 -7.73 -11.07
CA ASN A 259 -4.99 -6.61 -10.25
C ASN A 259 -3.44 -6.51 -10.26
N GLU A 260 -2.97 -5.30 -10.43
CA GLU A 260 -1.60 -4.87 -10.70
C GLU A 260 -0.55 -5.34 -9.65
N PRO A 261 -0.83 -5.36 -8.33
CA PRO A 261 0.16 -5.74 -7.32
C PRO A 261 0.64 -7.18 -7.44
N SER A 262 -0.14 -8.07 -8.08
CA SER A 262 0.23 -9.48 -8.23
C SER A 262 1.08 -9.74 -9.47
N GLN A 263 1.05 -8.88 -10.48
CA GLN A 263 1.48 -9.23 -11.85
C GLN A 263 2.97 -9.64 -11.96
N HIS A 264 3.85 -9.21 -11.04
CA HIS A 264 5.27 -9.62 -11.02
C HIS A 264 5.53 -10.93 -10.26
N MET A 265 4.60 -11.42 -9.43
CA MET A 265 4.89 -12.45 -8.42
C MET A 265 5.30 -13.80 -9.02
N ALA A 266 4.71 -14.19 -10.16
CA ALA A 266 5.08 -15.43 -10.86
C ALA A 266 6.56 -15.44 -11.28
N TYR A 267 7.14 -14.27 -11.54
CA TYR A 267 8.55 -14.12 -11.93
C TYR A 267 9.52 -14.12 -10.74
N LEU A 268 9.02 -14.05 -9.50
CA LEU A 268 9.87 -14.07 -8.30
C LEU A 268 10.57 -15.41 -8.09
N TYR A 269 10.05 -16.51 -8.64
CA TYR A 269 10.74 -17.81 -8.62
C TYR A 269 12.08 -17.81 -9.38
N ASN A 270 12.31 -16.86 -10.29
CA ASN A 270 13.63 -16.68 -10.89
C ASN A 270 14.67 -16.27 -9.85
N PHE A 271 14.29 -15.50 -8.83
CA PHE A 271 15.17 -15.05 -7.75
C PHE A 271 15.41 -16.14 -6.70
N THR A 272 14.54 -17.15 -6.60
CA THR A 272 14.70 -18.27 -5.65
C THR A 272 15.51 -19.43 -6.23
N GLY A 273 15.86 -19.38 -7.53
CA GLY A 273 16.56 -20.45 -8.22
C GLY A 273 15.65 -21.55 -8.74
N SER A 274 14.34 -21.28 -8.82
CA SER A 274 13.32 -22.21 -9.34
C SER A 274 12.61 -21.66 -10.59
N PRO A 275 13.34 -21.26 -11.66
CA PRO A 275 12.74 -20.63 -12.85
C PRO A 275 11.73 -21.52 -13.58
N TRP A 276 11.77 -22.85 -13.41
CA TRP A 276 10.74 -23.74 -13.94
C TRP A 276 9.36 -23.48 -13.32
N LYS A 277 9.29 -23.01 -12.06
CA LYS A 277 8.03 -22.57 -11.45
C LYS A 277 7.53 -21.26 -12.07
N THR A 278 8.42 -20.32 -12.41
CA THR A 278 8.04 -19.15 -13.23
C THR A 278 7.42 -19.59 -14.54
N GLN A 279 8.09 -20.49 -15.27
CA GLN A 279 7.63 -20.99 -16.57
C GLN A 279 6.24 -21.61 -16.46
N GLN A 280 6.02 -22.47 -15.45
CA GLN A 280 4.72 -23.08 -15.20
C GLN A 280 3.62 -22.04 -14.92
N ARG A 281 3.84 -21.12 -13.98
CA ARG A 281 2.83 -20.14 -13.56
C ARG A 281 2.51 -19.12 -14.65
N VAL A 282 3.52 -18.62 -15.36
CA VAL A 282 3.32 -17.68 -16.46
C VAL A 282 2.50 -18.32 -17.60
N ARG A 283 2.76 -19.59 -17.93
CA ARG A 283 1.95 -20.32 -18.91
C ARG A 283 0.53 -20.57 -18.44
N GLU A 284 0.34 -21.00 -17.20
CA GLU A 284 -0.98 -21.17 -16.58
C GLU A 284 -1.82 -19.89 -16.66
N ILE A 285 -1.21 -18.73 -16.37
CA ILE A 285 -1.87 -17.43 -16.44
C ILE A 285 -2.22 -17.07 -17.89
N MET A 286 -1.26 -17.11 -18.82
CA MET A 286 -1.51 -16.76 -20.22
C MET A 286 -2.58 -17.64 -20.86
N ASP A 287 -2.54 -18.95 -20.61
CA ASP A 287 -3.46 -19.91 -21.21
C ASP A 287 -4.86 -19.88 -20.54
N GLY A 288 -4.93 -19.49 -19.26
CA GLY A 288 -6.17 -19.50 -18.47
C GLY A 288 -6.93 -18.18 -18.42
N MET A 289 -6.26 -17.04 -18.59
CA MET A 289 -6.80 -15.71 -18.27
C MET A 289 -6.87 -14.73 -19.44
N TYR A 290 -6.42 -15.15 -20.63
CA TYR A 290 -6.47 -14.35 -21.85
C TYR A 290 -7.13 -15.13 -22.98
N ARG A 291 -8.14 -14.53 -23.61
CA ARG A 291 -8.83 -15.10 -24.78
C ARG A 291 -9.15 -14.02 -25.80
N ASP A 292 -9.28 -14.41 -27.07
CA ASP A 292 -9.73 -13.57 -28.17
C ASP A 292 -11.27 -13.41 -28.21
N ALA A 293 -11.88 -13.23 -27.03
CA ALA A 293 -13.31 -13.09 -26.83
C ALA A 293 -13.65 -11.74 -26.16
N PRO A 294 -14.89 -11.24 -26.28
CA PRO A 294 -15.31 -10.00 -25.60
C PRO A 294 -15.13 -10.01 -24.07
N ASP A 295 -15.22 -11.18 -23.44
CA ASP A 295 -14.94 -11.43 -22.01
C ASP A 295 -13.57 -12.11 -21.82
N GLY A 296 -12.61 -11.74 -22.67
CA GLY A 296 -11.32 -12.40 -22.78
C GLY A 296 -10.29 -12.00 -21.74
N LEU A 297 -10.54 -10.94 -20.96
CA LEU A 297 -9.65 -10.48 -19.88
C LEU A 297 -10.27 -10.81 -18.53
N CYS A 298 -9.41 -11.10 -17.55
CA CYS A 298 -9.85 -11.44 -16.20
C CYS A 298 -10.10 -10.22 -15.30
N GLY A 299 -9.70 -9.00 -15.70
CA GLY A 299 -9.85 -7.73 -14.97
C GLY A 299 -9.97 -6.55 -15.94
N ASN A 300 -9.83 -5.33 -15.41
CA ASN A 300 -9.77 -4.12 -16.24
C ASN A 300 -8.53 -4.17 -17.16
N GLU A 301 -8.57 -3.46 -18.28
CA GLU A 301 -7.44 -3.46 -19.24
C GLU A 301 -6.31 -2.51 -18.80
N ASP A 302 -6.67 -1.50 -18.00
CA ASP A 302 -5.82 -0.53 -17.35
C ASP A 302 -4.82 0.15 -18.29
N CYS A 303 -5.36 0.73 -19.35
CA CYS A 303 -4.67 1.57 -20.31
C CYS A 303 -3.45 0.89 -20.97
N GLY A 304 -3.56 -0.41 -21.24
CA GLY A 304 -2.48 -1.21 -21.83
C GLY A 304 -1.71 -2.06 -20.83
N GLN A 305 -1.98 -2.02 -19.53
CA GLN A 305 -1.16 -2.73 -18.53
C GLN A 305 -1.33 -4.25 -18.63
N MET A 306 -2.57 -4.76 -18.64
CA MET A 306 -2.84 -6.19 -18.84
C MET A 306 -2.33 -6.69 -20.19
N SER A 307 -2.56 -5.90 -21.25
CA SER A 307 -2.09 -6.23 -22.59
C SER A 307 -0.55 -6.27 -22.67
N ALA A 308 0.14 -5.32 -22.05
CA ALA A 308 1.60 -5.28 -22.03
C ALA A 308 2.19 -6.43 -21.22
N TRP A 309 1.57 -6.81 -20.11
CA TRP A 309 1.95 -8.02 -19.37
C TRP A 309 1.90 -9.24 -20.27
N TYR A 310 0.80 -9.44 -21.01
CA TYR A 310 0.65 -10.57 -21.93
C TYR A 310 1.69 -10.53 -23.05
N VAL A 311 1.89 -9.38 -23.70
CA VAL A 311 2.84 -9.23 -24.81
C VAL A 311 4.27 -9.55 -24.36
N LEU A 312 4.73 -8.97 -23.24
CA LEU A 312 6.06 -9.25 -22.69
C LEU A 312 6.21 -10.73 -22.30
N SER A 313 5.21 -11.28 -21.60
CA SER A 313 5.21 -12.68 -21.17
C SER A 313 5.22 -13.65 -22.35
N ALA A 314 4.46 -13.36 -23.41
CA ALA A 314 4.43 -14.14 -24.65
C ALA A 314 5.75 -14.09 -25.43
N MET A 315 6.46 -12.95 -25.37
CA MET A 315 7.85 -12.84 -25.83
C MET A 315 8.82 -13.70 -24.99
N GLY A 316 8.44 -14.03 -23.76
CA GLY A 316 9.18 -14.92 -22.87
C GLY A 316 9.98 -14.19 -21.79
N PHE A 317 9.73 -12.90 -21.53
CA PHE A 317 10.41 -12.16 -20.47
C PHE A 317 9.56 -11.01 -19.89
N TYR A 318 9.81 -10.59 -18.65
CA TYR A 318 9.03 -9.55 -17.97
C TYR A 318 9.89 -8.63 -17.08
N PRO A 319 9.63 -7.31 -17.07
CA PRO A 319 10.34 -6.34 -16.21
C PRO A 319 9.78 -6.36 -14.78
N VAL A 320 10.35 -7.19 -13.90
CA VAL A 320 9.99 -7.20 -12.47
C VAL A 320 10.40 -5.91 -11.76
N ILE A 321 11.43 -5.23 -12.27
CA ILE A 321 12.05 -4.06 -11.64
C ILE A 321 12.22 -2.97 -12.72
N PRO A 322 11.15 -2.27 -13.13
CA PRO A 322 11.29 -1.05 -13.91
C PRO A 322 12.24 -0.09 -13.19
N GLY A 323 13.10 0.62 -13.92
CA GLY A 323 14.26 1.30 -13.31
C GLY A 323 15.48 0.38 -13.13
N SER A 324 15.47 -0.80 -13.75
CA SER A 324 16.67 -1.63 -13.96
C SER A 324 16.80 -1.99 -15.44
N ASP A 325 17.97 -2.46 -15.84
CA ASP A 325 18.21 -2.92 -17.21
C ASP A 325 17.82 -4.39 -17.42
N LYS A 326 17.13 -5.08 -16.49
CA LYS A 326 16.91 -6.54 -16.56
C LYS A 326 15.45 -6.92 -16.75
N TYR A 327 15.23 -7.96 -17.54
CA TYR A 327 13.96 -8.65 -17.72
C TYR A 327 14.10 -10.10 -17.28
N MET A 328 13.16 -10.58 -16.48
CA MET A 328 13.14 -11.94 -15.96
C MET A 328 12.55 -12.88 -17.00
N ILE A 329 13.23 -13.98 -17.31
CA ILE A 329 12.76 -14.92 -18.32
C ILE A 329 11.60 -15.73 -17.75
N GLY A 330 10.52 -15.82 -18.54
CA GLY A 330 9.35 -16.66 -18.29
C GLY A 330 9.38 -17.89 -19.19
N SER A 331 8.29 -18.10 -19.93
CA SER A 331 8.19 -19.13 -20.96
C SER A 331 7.61 -18.50 -22.23
N PRO A 332 8.35 -18.48 -23.36
CA PRO A 332 7.84 -17.91 -24.60
C PRO A 332 6.61 -18.69 -25.08
N LEU A 333 5.68 -17.98 -25.75
CA LEU A 333 4.43 -18.58 -26.23
C LEU A 333 4.55 -19.11 -27.67
N PHE A 334 5.36 -18.44 -28.51
CA PHE A 334 5.48 -18.75 -29.94
C PHE A 334 6.84 -19.36 -30.30
N GLU A 335 6.87 -20.21 -31.33
CA GLU A 335 8.11 -20.82 -31.83
C GLU A 335 9.14 -19.78 -32.31
N LYS A 336 8.65 -18.66 -32.87
CA LYS A 336 9.49 -17.58 -33.37
C LYS A 336 8.81 -16.23 -33.15
N ILE A 337 9.58 -15.29 -32.62
CA ILE A 337 9.17 -13.89 -32.40
C ILE A 337 10.27 -13.00 -32.94
N GLU A 338 9.91 -11.95 -33.66
CA GLU A 338 10.84 -10.94 -34.18
C GLU A 338 10.39 -9.57 -33.72
N ILE A 339 11.28 -8.87 -33.01
CA ILE A 339 11.09 -7.49 -32.57
C ILE A 339 11.89 -6.61 -33.54
N ASP A 340 11.18 -5.75 -34.27
CA ASP A 340 11.80 -4.69 -35.05
C ASP A 340 12.24 -3.57 -34.10
N LEU A 341 13.53 -3.27 -34.08
CA LEU A 341 14.15 -2.28 -33.20
C LEU A 341 14.50 -0.99 -33.95
N GLY A 342 14.02 -0.85 -35.19
CA GLY A 342 14.37 0.24 -36.08
C GLY A 342 15.76 0.11 -36.69
N GLU A 343 16.03 0.94 -37.70
CA GLU A 343 17.31 1.01 -38.41
C GLU A 343 17.80 -0.35 -38.97
N GLY A 344 16.86 -1.26 -39.27
CA GLY A 344 17.16 -2.61 -39.78
C GLY A 344 17.68 -3.59 -38.73
N ARG A 345 17.69 -3.22 -37.44
CA ARG A 345 18.00 -4.13 -36.33
C ARG A 345 16.76 -4.94 -35.97
N ILE A 346 16.96 -6.25 -35.83
CA ILE A 346 15.91 -7.18 -35.39
C ILE A 346 16.48 -8.02 -34.24
N PHE A 347 15.68 -8.18 -33.19
CA PHE A 347 15.93 -9.18 -32.17
C PHE A 347 14.98 -10.37 -32.35
N THR A 348 15.53 -11.55 -32.56
CA THR A 348 14.76 -12.77 -32.81
C THR A 348 14.79 -13.67 -31.58
N ILE A 349 13.63 -14.10 -31.11
CA ILE A 349 13.47 -15.14 -30.10
C ILE A 349 13.00 -16.40 -30.83
N THR A 350 13.67 -17.52 -30.61
CA THR A 350 13.26 -18.82 -31.16
C THR A 350 13.08 -19.81 -30.02
N ALA A 351 11.89 -20.38 -29.86
CA ALA A 351 11.57 -21.40 -28.86
C ALA A 351 11.31 -22.74 -29.56
N ARG A 352 12.37 -23.50 -29.82
CA ARG A 352 12.28 -24.76 -30.56
C ARG A 352 11.50 -25.79 -29.75
N GLY A 353 10.43 -26.30 -30.35
CA GLY A 353 9.57 -27.32 -29.75
C GLY A 353 8.54 -26.77 -28.76
N VAL A 354 8.36 -25.44 -28.66
CA VAL A 354 7.34 -24.90 -27.76
C VAL A 354 5.94 -25.41 -28.14
N SER A 355 5.17 -25.84 -27.14
CA SER A 355 3.78 -26.25 -27.35
C SER A 355 2.93 -26.00 -26.09
N GLY A 356 1.71 -26.53 -26.06
CA GLY A 356 0.87 -26.51 -24.86
C GLY A 356 1.40 -27.38 -23.72
N SER A 357 2.17 -28.44 -24.02
CA SER A 357 2.85 -29.27 -23.02
C SER A 357 4.33 -28.91 -22.84
N ASP A 358 4.96 -28.44 -23.91
CA ASP A 358 6.41 -28.29 -23.97
C ASP A 358 6.77 -26.82 -23.74
N TYR A 359 6.72 -26.40 -22.47
CA TYR A 359 6.93 -25.00 -22.09
C TYR A 359 8.06 -24.79 -21.09
N TYR A 360 8.79 -25.85 -20.73
CA TYR A 360 9.97 -25.76 -19.88
C TYR A 360 11.23 -25.54 -20.73
N ILE A 361 12.02 -24.53 -20.38
CA ILE A 361 13.30 -24.25 -21.05
C ILE A 361 14.32 -25.31 -20.64
N GLN A 362 14.88 -26.03 -21.62
CA GLN A 362 15.91 -27.07 -21.41
C GLN A 362 17.32 -26.50 -21.57
N SER A 363 17.50 -25.59 -22.52
CA SER A 363 18.75 -24.86 -22.72
C SER A 363 18.48 -23.54 -23.42
N SER A 364 19.44 -22.61 -23.36
CA SER A 364 19.35 -21.37 -24.15
C SER A 364 20.68 -20.92 -24.73
N LYS A 365 20.63 -20.15 -25.82
CA LYS A 365 21.77 -19.49 -26.43
C LYS A 365 21.45 -18.04 -26.73
N LEU A 366 22.38 -17.14 -26.47
CA LEU A 366 22.33 -15.76 -26.92
C LEU A 366 23.42 -15.54 -27.95
N ASN A 367 23.05 -15.16 -29.17
CA ASN A 367 23.96 -14.97 -30.29
C ASN A 367 24.90 -16.17 -30.52
N GLY A 368 24.36 -17.38 -30.37
CA GLY A 368 25.07 -18.65 -30.56
C GLY A 368 25.90 -19.13 -29.36
N SER A 369 26.11 -18.28 -28.35
CA SER A 369 26.80 -18.65 -27.11
C SER A 369 25.83 -19.19 -26.07
N GLU A 370 26.23 -20.23 -25.34
CA GLU A 370 25.43 -20.80 -24.25
C GLU A 370 25.07 -19.73 -23.22
N ARG A 371 23.81 -19.73 -22.81
CA ARG A 371 23.29 -18.83 -21.78
C ARG A 371 22.45 -19.63 -20.79
N THR A 372 22.78 -19.49 -19.52
CA THR A 372 22.11 -20.15 -18.40
C THR A 372 21.33 -19.18 -17.52
N LYS A 373 21.54 -17.86 -17.66
CA LYS A 373 20.88 -16.83 -16.83
C LYS A 373 19.36 -16.82 -17.03
N SER A 374 18.59 -16.80 -15.94
CA SER A 374 17.12 -16.69 -15.93
C SER A 374 16.60 -15.26 -16.14
N TRP A 375 17.44 -14.40 -16.72
CA TRP A 375 17.15 -13.02 -17.05
C TRP A 375 17.92 -12.60 -18.31
N ILE A 376 17.48 -11.52 -18.95
CA ILE A 376 18.10 -10.88 -20.11
C ILE A 376 18.20 -9.37 -19.87
N SER A 377 19.27 -8.72 -20.34
CA SER A 377 19.39 -7.26 -20.20
C SER A 377 18.66 -6.53 -21.34
N HIS A 378 18.32 -5.26 -21.13
CA HIS A 378 17.78 -4.39 -22.16
C HIS A 378 18.75 -4.27 -23.33
N SER A 379 20.05 -4.14 -23.04
CA SER A 379 21.10 -4.06 -24.05
C SER A 379 21.21 -5.34 -24.90
N ASP A 380 20.97 -6.52 -24.32
CA ASP A 380 20.93 -7.79 -25.06
C ASP A 380 19.79 -7.82 -26.08
N ILE A 381 18.67 -7.12 -25.80
CA ILE A 381 17.51 -7.01 -26.67
C ILE A 381 17.75 -5.93 -27.73
N VAL A 382 17.96 -4.67 -27.34
CA VAL A 382 17.94 -3.53 -28.27
C VAL A 382 19.16 -3.45 -29.19
N SER A 383 20.22 -4.22 -28.92
CA SER A 383 21.34 -4.39 -29.85
C SER A 383 20.99 -5.28 -31.06
N GLY A 384 19.82 -5.92 -31.05
CA GLY A 384 19.45 -6.95 -32.03
C GLY A 384 20.16 -8.28 -31.80
N GLY A 385 19.94 -9.24 -32.70
CA GLY A 385 20.54 -10.57 -32.61
C GLY A 385 19.51 -11.66 -32.33
N LYS A 386 19.92 -12.73 -31.64
CA LYS A 386 19.09 -13.92 -31.47
C LYS A 386 19.19 -14.55 -30.09
N LEU A 387 18.05 -14.77 -29.45
CA LEU A 387 17.89 -15.62 -28.28
C LEU A 387 17.19 -16.92 -28.68
N GLU A 388 17.82 -18.05 -28.39
CA GLU A 388 17.32 -19.37 -28.76
C GLU A 388 17.07 -20.19 -27.50
N PHE A 389 15.89 -20.78 -27.40
CA PHE A 389 15.51 -21.75 -26.39
C PHE A 389 15.23 -23.11 -27.06
N ASP A 390 15.65 -24.17 -26.39
CA ASP A 390 15.14 -25.52 -26.68
C ASP A 390 14.16 -25.88 -25.55
N MET A 391 12.91 -26.20 -25.91
CA MET A 391 11.80 -26.43 -24.97
C MET A 391 11.59 -27.92 -24.71
N GLY A 392 10.92 -28.25 -23.60
CA GLY A 392 10.56 -29.61 -23.22
C GLY A 392 9.37 -29.65 -22.26
N ASP A 393 8.89 -30.85 -21.97
CA ASP A 393 7.68 -31.14 -21.19
C ASP A 393 7.93 -31.36 -19.69
N PHE A 394 9.18 -31.33 -19.24
CA PHE A 394 9.57 -31.45 -17.83
C PHE A 394 10.52 -30.33 -17.38
N PRO A 395 10.47 -29.93 -16.10
CA PRO A 395 11.44 -29.01 -15.52
C PRO A 395 12.90 -29.44 -15.75
N SER A 396 13.74 -28.49 -16.14
CA SER A 396 15.18 -28.70 -16.33
C SER A 396 16.01 -28.00 -15.23
N LYS A 397 17.34 -28.16 -15.27
CA LYS A 397 18.27 -27.43 -14.41
C LYS A 397 18.65 -26.04 -14.95
N TRP A 398 18.09 -25.62 -16.08
CA TRP A 398 18.39 -24.32 -16.67
C TRP A 398 18.00 -23.18 -15.71
N GLY A 399 18.84 -22.15 -15.58
CA GLY A 399 18.54 -20.96 -14.77
C GLY A 399 18.61 -21.12 -13.26
N ASN A 400 19.11 -22.25 -12.75
CA ASN A 400 19.10 -22.54 -11.31
C ASN A 400 20.45 -22.35 -10.60
N GLY A 401 21.54 -22.09 -11.34
CA GLY A 401 22.86 -21.86 -10.77
C GLY A 401 22.93 -20.51 -10.07
N LYS A 402 23.63 -20.39 -8.94
CA LYS A 402 23.71 -19.13 -8.16
C LYS A 402 24.14 -17.89 -8.98
N SER A 403 24.98 -18.07 -10.00
CA SER A 403 25.41 -17.00 -10.91
C SER A 403 24.40 -16.68 -12.03
N ASP A 404 23.40 -17.54 -12.21
CA ASP A 404 22.36 -17.42 -13.23
C ASP A 404 21.15 -16.62 -12.73
N LEU A 405 20.98 -16.55 -11.41
CA LEU A 405 19.89 -15.82 -10.76
C LEU A 405 20.01 -14.31 -11.03
N PRO A 406 18.87 -13.61 -11.17
CA PRO A 406 18.83 -12.16 -11.02
C PRO A 406 19.12 -11.78 -9.56
N VAL A 407 19.65 -10.57 -9.36
CA VAL A 407 19.88 -9.99 -8.03
C VAL A 407 19.26 -8.60 -8.01
N SER A 408 18.49 -8.35 -6.96
CA SER A 408 17.97 -7.06 -6.55
C SER A 408 18.27 -6.92 -5.06
N SER A 409 19.14 -5.98 -4.70
CA SER A 409 19.59 -5.75 -3.33
C SER A 409 19.90 -4.28 -3.10
N ILE A 410 19.60 -3.82 -1.89
CA ILE A 410 20.15 -2.57 -1.34
C ILE A 410 21.24 -2.98 -0.34
N ASP A 411 22.47 -2.57 -0.61
CA ASP A 411 23.66 -2.98 0.15
C ASP A 411 24.41 -1.79 0.79
N ASP A 412 23.92 -0.57 0.58
CA ASP A 412 24.48 0.68 1.09
C ASP A 412 23.42 1.53 1.81
N HIS A 413 23.89 2.56 2.52
CA HIS A 413 23.04 3.48 3.30
C HIS A 413 22.02 2.76 4.22
N ILE A 414 22.39 1.59 4.75
CA ILE A 414 21.47 0.70 5.48
C ILE A 414 20.90 1.41 6.71
N ALA A 415 19.57 1.36 6.87
CA ALA A 415 18.86 2.01 7.97
C ALA A 415 18.35 0.99 9.00
N CYS A 416 18.42 1.32 10.29
CA CYS A 416 17.73 0.54 11.31
C CYS A 416 16.20 0.65 11.12
N PRO A 417 15.46 -0.48 11.20
CA PRO A 417 14.00 -0.44 11.24
C PRO A 417 13.47 0.27 12.48
N VAL A 418 12.29 0.86 12.37
CA VAL A 418 11.63 1.56 13.48
C VAL A 418 11.24 0.57 14.59
N PRO A 419 11.55 0.85 15.87
CA PRO A 419 11.11 0.03 17.00
C PRO A 419 9.60 -0.24 17.00
N ILE A 420 9.17 -1.40 17.51
CA ILE A 420 7.79 -1.87 17.56
C ILE A 420 7.32 -1.87 19.02
N VAL A 421 6.09 -1.40 19.25
CA VAL A 421 5.43 -1.38 20.56
C VAL A 421 4.41 -2.51 20.65
N GLU A 422 4.40 -3.26 21.74
CA GLU A 422 3.36 -4.26 22.01
C GLU A 422 2.87 -4.20 23.47
N PRO A 423 1.55 -4.17 23.74
CA PRO A 423 0.47 -4.10 22.76
C PRO A 423 0.31 -2.70 22.13
N ALA A 424 -0.24 -2.66 20.92
CA ALA A 424 -0.48 -1.46 20.12
C ALA A 424 -1.73 -0.67 20.57
N VAL A 425 -1.87 -0.39 21.87
CA VAL A 425 -3.05 0.28 22.44
C VAL A 425 -2.81 1.78 22.59
N ARG A 426 -3.86 2.59 22.39
CA ARG A 426 -3.82 4.05 22.61
C ARG A 426 -4.27 4.45 24.01
N SER A 427 -5.05 3.60 24.67
CA SER A 427 -5.63 3.88 25.97
C SER A 427 -5.61 2.65 26.89
N PHE A 428 -5.72 2.89 28.20
CA PHE A 428 -5.77 1.83 29.21
C PHE A 428 -6.48 2.28 30.50
N THR A 429 -7.02 1.34 31.26
CA THR A 429 -7.50 1.52 32.64
C THR A 429 -6.48 0.95 33.64
N GLY A 430 -6.51 1.41 34.89
CA GLY A 430 -5.58 0.94 35.92
C GLY A 430 -4.10 1.19 35.55
N SER A 431 -3.40 0.12 35.18
CA SER A 431 -2.02 0.12 34.69
C SER A 431 -1.89 -0.77 33.47
N MET A 432 -0.95 -0.46 32.57
CA MET A 432 -0.59 -1.32 31.44
C MET A 432 0.90 -1.59 31.40
N THR A 433 1.30 -2.68 30.76
CA THR A 433 2.71 -2.98 30.47
C THR A 433 2.89 -3.07 28.97
N PHE A 434 3.94 -2.44 28.44
CA PHE A 434 4.34 -2.58 27.04
C PHE A 434 5.77 -3.09 26.92
N SER A 435 6.06 -3.75 25.81
CA SER A 435 7.41 -4.14 25.38
C SER A 435 7.81 -3.42 24.09
N LEU A 436 9.11 -3.24 23.91
CA LEU A 436 9.71 -2.76 22.67
C LEU A 436 10.51 -3.88 22.00
N SER A 437 10.47 -3.92 20.67
CA SER A 437 11.30 -4.80 19.85
C SER A 437 11.76 -4.09 18.58
N CYS A 438 12.70 -4.67 17.85
CA CYS A 438 13.15 -4.21 16.54
C CYS A 438 13.38 -5.44 15.66
N SER A 439 13.05 -5.34 14.36
CA SER A 439 13.30 -6.42 13.41
C SER A 439 14.79 -6.59 13.07
N GLU A 440 15.64 -5.63 13.45
CA GLU A 440 17.08 -5.79 13.45
C GLU A 440 17.53 -6.33 14.81
N GLU A 441 17.85 -7.63 14.90
CA GLU A 441 18.12 -8.33 16.16
C GLU A 441 19.27 -7.73 16.98
N ARG A 442 20.24 -7.09 16.31
CA ARG A 442 21.42 -6.50 16.96
C ARG A 442 21.19 -5.06 17.45
N ALA A 443 20.12 -4.42 17.00
CA ALA A 443 19.87 -3.03 17.30
C ALA A 443 19.52 -2.81 18.78
N GLN A 444 20.13 -1.78 19.38
CA GLN A 444 19.79 -1.31 20.71
C GLN A 444 18.68 -0.26 20.62
N ILE A 445 17.68 -0.37 21.49
CA ILE A 445 16.54 0.56 21.53
C ILE A 445 16.72 1.53 22.70
N PHE A 446 16.57 2.81 22.42
CA PHE A 446 16.58 3.89 23.41
C PHE A 446 15.24 4.59 23.43
N TYR A 447 14.71 4.93 24.61
CA TYR A 447 13.38 5.52 24.72
C TYR A 447 13.22 6.57 25.82
N THR A 448 12.13 7.34 25.72
CA THR A 448 11.64 8.32 26.70
C THR A 448 10.12 8.17 26.86
N LEU A 449 9.55 8.65 27.96
CA LEU A 449 8.10 8.57 28.26
C LEU A 449 7.42 9.94 28.42
N ASP A 450 8.20 11.01 28.32
CA ASP A 450 7.78 12.41 28.46
C ASP A 450 7.63 13.14 27.11
N GLY A 451 7.78 12.41 25.99
CA GLY A 451 7.72 12.97 24.65
C GLY A 451 8.99 13.70 24.19
N SER A 452 10.09 13.68 24.95
CA SER A 452 11.40 14.15 24.47
C SER A 452 12.02 13.15 23.48
N ARG A 453 12.90 13.59 22.55
CA ARG A 453 13.59 12.64 21.64
C ARG A 453 14.66 11.87 22.43
N PRO A 454 14.72 10.53 22.32
CA PRO A 454 15.79 9.75 22.93
C PRO A 454 17.17 10.11 22.33
N GLY A 455 18.21 10.13 23.15
CA GLY A 455 19.61 10.29 22.76
C GLY A 455 20.50 9.24 23.41
N ALA A 456 21.81 9.33 23.23
CA ALA A 456 22.78 8.35 23.76
C ALA A 456 22.74 8.20 25.30
N GLU A 457 22.26 9.21 26.01
CA GLU A 457 22.09 9.22 27.48
C GLU A 457 20.70 8.73 27.93
N SER A 458 19.79 8.44 26.99
CA SER A 458 18.45 7.95 27.31
C SER A 458 18.49 6.51 27.81
N THR A 459 17.41 6.08 28.46
CA THR A 459 17.28 4.72 28.97
C THR A 459 17.32 3.72 27.82
N GLY A 460 18.32 2.84 27.83
CA GLY A 460 18.34 1.65 26.98
C GLY A 460 17.23 0.69 27.41
N TYR A 461 16.46 0.19 26.46
CA TYR A 461 15.40 -0.76 26.72
C TYR A 461 16.00 -2.16 26.97
N SER A 462 15.63 -2.79 28.09
CA SER A 462 16.06 -4.15 28.46
C SER A 462 14.93 -5.05 28.96
N GLU A 463 13.82 -4.48 29.41
CA GLU A 463 12.68 -5.22 29.97
C GLU A 463 11.37 -4.44 29.76
N PRO A 464 10.20 -5.13 29.78
CA PRO A 464 8.91 -4.47 29.62
C PRO A 464 8.66 -3.35 30.65
N VAL A 465 7.99 -2.28 30.21
CA VAL A 465 7.78 -1.05 30.98
C VAL A 465 6.32 -0.95 31.40
N THR A 466 6.08 -0.65 32.68
CA THR A 466 4.72 -0.49 33.22
C THR A 466 4.35 0.98 33.37
N LEU A 467 3.17 1.34 32.87
CA LEU A 467 2.57 2.67 32.95
C LEU A 467 1.37 2.65 33.90
N ASP A 468 1.34 3.59 34.84
CA ASP A 468 0.23 3.86 35.75
C ASP A 468 -0.43 5.24 35.51
N ARG A 469 0.03 5.94 34.48
CA ARG A 469 -0.41 7.27 34.05
C ARG A 469 -0.19 7.44 32.55
N SER A 470 -0.88 8.41 31.95
CA SER A 470 -0.67 8.74 30.55
C SER A 470 0.80 9.09 30.28
N ALA A 471 1.30 8.68 29.12
CA ALA A 471 2.68 8.87 28.71
C ALA A 471 2.78 9.09 27.19
N THR A 472 3.83 9.77 26.74
CA THR A 472 4.20 9.86 25.33
C THR A 472 5.54 9.17 25.15
N LEU A 473 5.49 7.97 24.58
CA LEU A 473 6.65 7.18 24.26
C LEU A 473 7.30 7.71 22.98
N LYS A 474 8.61 7.92 23.03
CA LYS A 474 9.45 8.08 21.84
C LYS A 474 10.60 7.09 21.90
N ALA A 475 10.90 6.42 20.79
CA ALA A 475 12.02 5.47 20.73
C ALA A 475 12.78 5.53 19.40
N VAL A 476 14.06 5.14 19.43
CA VAL A 476 14.91 4.92 18.26
C VAL A 476 15.69 3.63 18.41
N ALA A 477 16.00 2.98 17.28
CA ALA A 477 16.91 1.84 17.20
C ALA A 477 18.25 2.28 16.59
N ILE A 478 19.34 1.81 17.19
CA ILE A 478 20.71 2.11 16.77
C ILE A 478 21.49 0.79 16.68
N GLU A 479 22.13 0.56 15.53
CA GLU A 479 23.09 -0.52 15.33
C GLU A 479 24.35 -0.02 14.60
N LYS A 480 25.50 -0.60 14.95
CA LYS A 480 26.78 -0.20 14.36
C LYS A 480 26.81 -0.46 12.85
N GLY A 481 27.12 0.57 12.07
CA GLY A 481 27.21 0.48 10.60
C GLY A 481 25.89 0.73 9.89
N MET A 482 24.83 1.06 10.62
CA MET A 482 23.53 1.45 10.09
C MET A 482 23.23 2.90 10.49
N SER A 483 22.38 3.57 9.71
CA SER A 483 21.78 4.83 10.12
C SER A 483 20.73 4.59 11.21
N GLU A 484 20.64 5.52 12.17
CA GLU A 484 19.56 5.53 13.18
C GLU A 484 18.18 5.39 12.51
N SER A 485 17.31 4.62 13.15
CA SER A 485 15.94 4.45 12.70
C SER A 485 15.19 5.79 12.65
N PRO A 486 14.14 5.90 11.83
CA PRO A 486 13.13 6.92 12.05
C PRO A 486 12.58 6.86 13.49
N LEU A 487 12.07 8.00 13.97
CA LEU A 487 11.56 8.14 15.32
C LEU A 487 10.23 7.39 15.46
N LEU A 488 10.17 6.44 16.39
CA LEU A 488 8.90 5.90 16.88
C LEU A 488 8.24 6.94 17.80
N GLU A 489 6.94 7.15 17.63
CA GLU A 489 6.10 7.96 18.53
C GLU A 489 4.82 7.18 18.85
N ALA A 490 4.51 7.02 20.14
CA ALA A 490 3.28 6.38 20.61
C ALA A 490 2.72 7.13 21.81
N VAL A 491 1.39 7.26 21.87
CA VAL A 491 0.67 7.95 22.95
C VAL A 491 -0.17 6.94 23.71
N PHE A 492 -0.01 6.92 25.03
CA PHE A 492 -0.83 6.11 25.93
C PHE A 492 -1.65 7.03 26.83
N GLN A 493 -2.96 6.96 26.74
CA GLN A 493 -3.89 7.71 27.58
C GLN A 493 -4.52 6.81 28.64
N ARG A 494 -4.33 7.18 29.91
CA ARG A 494 -5.04 6.52 31.01
C ARG A 494 -6.46 7.05 31.11
N ILE A 495 -7.43 6.16 30.94
CA ILE A 495 -8.86 6.45 31.15
C ILE A 495 -9.09 6.65 32.65
N LYS A 496 -9.79 7.73 33.02
CA LYS A 496 -10.11 8.03 34.42
C LYS A 496 -11.35 7.24 34.86
N GLY A 497 -11.18 6.42 35.89
CA GLY A 497 -12.25 5.56 36.41
C GLY A 497 -12.37 4.25 35.63
N ASP A 498 -13.05 3.26 36.22
CA ASP A 498 -13.21 1.93 35.63
C ASP A 498 -14.49 1.86 34.77
N ILE A 499 -14.68 2.84 33.87
CA ILE A 499 -15.88 2.94 33.03
C ILE A 499 -16.04 1.67 32.21
N SER A 500 -17.25 1.11 32.19
CA SER A 500 -17.59 -0.01 31.30
C SER A 500 -18.69 0.40 30.34
N VAL A 501 -18.66 -0.18 29.13
CA VAL A 501 -19.59 0.14 28.05
C VAL A 501 -20.31 -1.14 27.63
N ASN A 502 -21.63 -1.11 27.63
CA ASN A 502 -22.49 -2.17 27.11
C ASN A 502 -23.17 -1.71 25.83
N LEU A 503 -22.88 -2.40 24.73
CA LEU A 503 -23.49 -2.13 23.43
C LEU A 503 -24.72 -3.01 23.21
N THR A 504 -25.82 -2.43 22.72
CA THR A 504 -27.01 -3.20 22.35
C THR A 504 -26.80 -3.96 21.04
N ASN A 505 -26.13 -3.34 20.07
CA ASN A 505 -25.75 -3.93 18.78
C ASN A 505 -24.22 -4.01 18.67
N GLY A 506 -23.70 -5.02 17.99
CA GLY A 506 -22.27 -5.10 17.67
C GLY A 506 -21.89 -4.10 16.58
N TYR A 507 -20.74 -3.43 16.75
CA TYR A 507 -20.10 -2.68 15.66
C TYR A 507 -19.58 -3.65 14.59
N ASN A 508 -19.40 -3.15 13.38
CA ASN A 508 -18.81 -3.92 12.29
C ASN A 508 -17.31 -4.17 12.55
N SER A 509 -16.81 -5.37 12.24
CA SER A 509 -15.41 -5.75 12.49
C SER A 509 -14.38 -4.85 11.80
N MET A 510 -14.77 -4.14 10.73
CA MET A 510 -13.92 -3.19 10.01
C MET A 510 -13.81 -1.83 10.70
N TYR A 511 -14.81 -1.47 11.51
CA TYR A 511 -14.95 -0.16 12.14
C TYR A 511 -15.17 -0.38 13.64
N THR A 512 -14.11 -0.81 14.32
CA THR A 512 -14.18 -1.14 15.75
C THR A 512 -13.98 0.06 16.65
N GLY A 513 -13.44 1.17 16.14
CA GLY A 513 -13.05 2.34 16.93
C GLY A 513 -12.05 2.02 18.05
N GLY A 514 -11.30 0.92 17.98
CA GLY A 514 -10.48 0.43 19.11
C GLY A 514 -11.20 -0.55 20.05
N GLY A 515 -12.36 -1.06 19.64
CA GLY A 515 -13.19 -2.00 20.39
C GLY A 515 -14.17 -1.29 21.33
N VAL A 516 -14.76 -2.02 22.28
CA VAL A 516 -15.83 -1.50 23.16
C VAL A 516 -15.45 -0.21 23.90
N LEU A 517 -14.19 -0.07 24.32
CA LEU A 517 -13.70 1.14 25.00
C LEU A 517 -13.44 2.32 24.05
N GLY A 518 -13.50 2.13 22.74
CA GLY A 518 -13.36 3.18 21.72
C GLY A 518 -14.35 4.34 21.84
N LEU A 519 -15.45 4.14 22.57
CA LEU A 519 -16.40 5.21 22.88
C LEU A 519 -15.98 6.05 24.09
N VAL A 520 -14.93 5.69 24.82
CA VAL A 520 -14.51 6.37 26.07
C VAL A 520 -12.99 6.43 26.21
N ASP A 521 -12.27 6.22 25.12
CA ASP A 521 -10.81 6.14 25.10
C ASP A 521 -10.13 7.48 24.83
N HIS A 522 -10.90 8.55 24.63
CA HIS A 522 -10.46 9.89 24.28
C HIS A 522 -9.82 10.00 22.89
N VAL A 523 -9.94 8.96 22.06
CA VAL A 523 -9.53 8.98 20.66
C VAL A 523 -10.70 9.45 19.82
N ARG A 524 -10.47 10.51 19.04
CA ARG A 524 -11.46 11.02 18.09
C ARG A 524 -11.19 10.55 16.68
N GLY A 525 -12.25 10.20 15.97
CA GLY A 525 -12.25 9.87 14.56
C GLY A 525 -11.92 11.10 13.70
N SER A 526 -11.40 10.83 12.49
CA SER A 526 -11.08 11.86 11.50
C SER A 526 -12.10 11.86 10.36
N VAL A 527 -12.07 12.88 9.49
CA VAL A 527 -12.91 12.90 8.29
C VAL A 527 -12.59 11.74 7.34
N ASP A 528 -11.36 11.22 7.38
CA ASP A 528 -11.05 9.93 6.77
C ASP A 528 -11.49 8.81 7.71
N PHE A 529 -12.62 8.20 7.39
CA PHE A 529 -13.19 7.13 8.20
C PHE A 529 -12.33 5.85 8.24
N ARG A 530 -11.37 5.72 7.31
CA ARG A 530 -10.49 4.55 7.18
C ARG A 530 -9.36 4.54 8.21
N THR A 531 -9.19 5.61 8.99
CA THR A 531 -8.15 5.71 10.03
C THR A 531 -8.49 4.95 11.32
N GLY A 532 -9.62 4.23 11.35
CA GLY A 532 -9.95 3.31 12.44
C GLY A 532 -10.45 3.95 13.73
N GLY A 533 -10.63 5.28 13.77
CA GLY A 533 -11.15 6.01 14.93
C GLY A 533 -12.67 6.01 15.10
N TRP A 534 -13.41 5.23 14.30
CA TRP A 534 -14.87 5.20 14.31
C TRP A 534 -15.42 3.81 14.60
N GLN A 535 -16.48 3.73 15.41
CA GLN A 535 -17.35 2.56 15.48
C GLN A 535 -18.47 2.65 14.44
N GLY A 536 -18.56 1.65 13.57
CA GLY A 536 -19.51 1.64 12.44
C GLY A 536 -20.66 0.66 12.60
N TYR A 537 -21.89 1.13 12.36
CA TYR A 537 -23.14 0.37 12.48
C TYR A 537 -23.96 0.44 11.18
N ARG A 538 -24.25 -0.70 10.54
CA ARG A 538 -24.88 -0.74 9.21
C ARG A 538 -26.36 -1.09 9.27
N GLY A 539 -27.21 -0.13 8.90
CA GLY A 539 -28.67 -0.30 8.76
C GLY A 539 -29.38 -0.64 10.07
N VAL A 540 -28.78 -0.31 11.21
CA VAL A 540 -29.33 -0.50 12.55
C VAL A 540 -29.09 0.76 13.38
N ASP A 541 -29.94 0.98 14.37
CA ASP A 541 -29.73 2.01 15.39
C ASP A 541 -28.47 1.71 16.22
N PHE A 542 -27.82 2.76 16.71
CA PHE A 542 -26.79 2.66 17.72
C PHE A 542 -27.42 2.82 19.11
N GLU A 543 -26.97 1.99 20.08
CA GLU A 543 -27.29 2.18 21.49
C GLU A 543 -26.15 1.65 22.37
N ALA A 544 -25.74 2.46 23.35
CA ALA A 544 -24.74 2.11 24.35
C ALA A 544 -25.14 2.59 25.75
N VAL A 545 -24.82 1.79 26.76
CA VAL A 545 -24.94 2.14 28.19
C VAL A 545 -23.55 2.16 28.81
N LEU A 546 -23.16 3.32 29.32
CA LEU A 546 -21.92 3.53 30.08
C LEU A 546 -22.23 3.37 31.58
N ASP A 547 -21.47 2.54 32.29
CA ASP A 547 -21.42 2.50 33.75
C ASP A 547 -20.18 3.23 34.25
N LEU A 548 -20.39 4.40 34.85
CA LEU A 548 -19.34 5.28 35.39
C LEU A 548 -18.75 4.76 36.71
N GLN A 549 -19.23 3.60 37.20
CA GLN A 549 -18.88 2.91 38.44
C GLN A 549 -19.30 3.61 39.73
N ASN A 550 -19.40 4.94 39.71
CA ASN A 550 -19.83 5.76 40.82
C ASN A 550 -20.92 6.72 40.36
N GLU A 551 -21.83 7.10 41.26
CA GLU A 551 -22.70 8.23 41.01
C GLU A 551 -21.87 9.51 40.97
N ILE A 552 -21.96 10.23 39.85
CA ILE A 552 -21.30 11.52 39.66
C ILE A 552 -22.35 12.58 39.32
N LYS A 553 -21.95 13.84 39.50
CA LYS A 553 -22.72 14.96 38.96
C LYS A 553 -22.47 15.02 37.45
N VAL A 554 -23.54 14.96 36.66
CA VAL A 554 -23.49 15.04 35.19
C VAL A 554 -23.95 16.44 34.77
N ARG A 555 -23.03 17.17 34.14
CA ARG A 555 -23.18 18.53 33.60
C ARG A 555 -23.32 18.54 32.10
N SER A 556 -22.70 17.58 31.41
CA SER A 556 -22.89 17.41 29.99
C SER A 556 -22.66 15.97 29.54
N ILE A 557 -23.36 15.59 28.47
CA ILE A 557 -23.13 14.34 27.74
C ILE A 557 -22.96 14.70 26.27
N SER A 558 -21.91 14.21 25.61
CA SER A 558 -21.73 14.35 24.16
C SER A 558 -21.35 13.03 23.50
N ALA A 559 -21.58 12.94 22.19
CA ALA A 559 -21.11 11.88 21.32
C ALA A 559 -20.77 12.46 19.94
N GLY A 560 -19.67 12.01 19.33
CA GLY A 560 -19.26 12.46 18.00
C GLY A 560 -19.76 11.54 16.89
N PHE A 561 -20.11 12.13 15.74
CA PHE A 561 -20.64 11.41 14.58
C PHE A 561 -20.04 11.94 13.28
N LEU A 562 -19.91 11.06 12.28
CA LEU A 562 -19.47 11.41 10.93
C LEU A 562 -20.65 11.38 9.94
N HIS A 563 -20.67 12.37 9.05
CA HIS A 563 -21.44 12.36 7.81
C HIS A 563 -20.48 12.33 6.62
N ASP A 564 -20.64 11.36 5.73
CA ASP A 564 -19.96 11.28 4.43
C ASP A 564 -20.84 10.45 3.50
N GLN A 565 -21.72 11.14 2.76
CA GLN A 565 -22.72 10.48 1.90
C GLN A 565 -22.04 9.63 0.81
N ARG A 566 -20.86 10.05 0.32
CA ARG A 566 -20.11 9.31 -0.71
C ARG A 566 -19.62 7.96 -0.20
N ALA A 567 -19.48 7.82 1.11
CA ALA A 567 -19.16 6.58 1.81
C ALA A 567 -20.39 5.88 2.41
N TRP A 568 -21.61 6.27 2.02
CA TRP A 568 -22.88 5.76 2.59
C TRP A 568 -23.01 6.02 4.11
N ILE A 569 -22.24 6.95 4.66
CA ILE A 569 -22.24 7.31 6.10
C ILE A 569 -23.14 8.53 6.29
N PHE A 570 -24.19 8.36 7.08
CA PHE A 570 -25.18 9.40 7.31
C PHE A 570 -25.26 9.73 8.80
N MET A 571 -25.43 11.02 9.10
CA MET A 571 -25.71 11.49 10.44
C MET A 571 -26.99 10.82 10.99
N PRO A 572 -27.05 10.39 12.26
CA PRO A 572 -28.27 9.83 12.84
C PRO A 572 -29.41 10.86 12.81
N ARG A 573 -30.66 10.40 12.63
CA ARG A 573 -31.84 11.29 12.61
C ARG A 573 -32.02 12.01 13.93
N THR A 574 -31.86 11.25 15.02
CA THR A 574 -31.98 11.72 16.39
C THR A 574 -30.90 11.10 17.26
N VAL A 575 -30.47 11.83 18.29
CA VAL A 575 -29.58 11.33 19.36
C VAL A 575 -30.24 11.58 20.71
N GLU A 576 -30.61 10.51 21.39
CA GLU A 576 -31.18 10.52 22.73
C GLU A 576 -30.08 10.29 23.77
N PHE A 577 -30.03 11.16 24.78
CA PHE A 577 -29.24 10.96 25.99
C PHE A 577 -30.16 10.72 27.17
N ALA A 578 -29.88 9.67 27.94
CA ALA A 578 -30.62 9.32 29.15
C ALA A 578 -29.69 8.96 30.31
N VAL A 579 -30.16 9.14 31.54
CA VAL A 579 -29.38 8.87 32.76
C VAL A 579 -30.11 7.91 33.70
N SER A 580 -29.37 7.17 34.51
CA SER A 580 -29.90 6.25 35.53
C SER A 580 -28.95 6.10 36.72
N SER A 581 -29.50 5.80 37.90
CA SER A 581 -28.73 5.42 39.10
C SER A 581 -28.53 3.90 39.21
N ASP A 582 -29.42 3.10 38.63
CA ASP A 582 -29.46 1.63 38.83
C ASP A 582 -29.20 0.82 37.55
N GLY A 583 -29.10 1.49 36.40
CA GLY A 583 -28.82 0.87 35.11
C GLY A 583 -30.03 0.15 34.51
N LYS A 584 -31.23 0.33 35.07
CA LYS A 584 -32.48 -0.28 34.60
C LYS A 584 -33.50 0.79 34.21
N ASP A 585 -33.75 1.73 35.12
CA ASP A 585 -34.71 2.80 34.91
C ASP A 585 -33.98 4.04 34.38
N PHE A 586 -34.07 4.24 33.06
CA PHE A 586 -33.47 5.37 32.37
C PHE A 586 -34.47 6.51 32.18
N ARG A 587 -34.08 7.73 32.57
CA ARG A 587 -34.80 8.94 32.25
C ARG A 587 -34.08 9.70 31.14
N VAL A 588 -34.80 9.99 30.06
CA VAL A 588 -34.31 10.83 28.97
C VAL A 588 -34.07 12.25 29.49
N VAL A 589 -32.84 12.75 29.30
CA VAL A 589 -32.46 14.12 29.65
C VAL A 589 -32.54 15.05 28.45
N THR A 590 -32.25 14.54 27.25
CA THR A 590 -32.47 15.29 26.00
C THR A 590 -32.59 14.36 24.79
N MET A 591 -33.18 14.89 23.73
CA MET A 591 -33.22 14.28 22.40
C MET A 591 -32.87 15.36 21.38
N LEU A 592 -31.73 15.20 20.71
CA LEU A 592 -31.24 16.11 19.68
C LEU A 592 -31.68 15.61 18.32
N VAL A 593 -32.04 16.52 17.42
CA VAL A 593 -32.43 16.23 16.03
C VAL A 593 -31.31 16.71 15.12
N ASN A 594 -30.95 15.88 14.13
CA ASN A 594 -29.96 16.25 13.13
C ASN A 594 -30.43 17.40 12.24
N ASP A 595 -29.52 18.35 11.99
CA ASP A 595 -29.69 19.51 11.11
C ASP A 595 -28.76 19.51 9.88
N ILE A 596 -27.90 18.48 9.73
CA ILE A 596 -27.06 18.27 8.54
C ILE A 596 -27.95 17.81 7.38
N ASP A 597 -27.78 18.46 6.22
CA ASP A 597 -28.40 18.03 4.97
C ASP A 597 -27.78 16.71 4.53
N ASP A 598 -28.61 15.68 4.33
CA ASP A 598 -28.16 14.36 3.86
C ASP A 598 -27.40 14.45 2.52
N ARG A 599 -27.64 15.49 1.71
CA ARG A 599 -26.97 15.75 0.42
C ARG A 599 -25.63 16.47 0.56
N GLN A 600 -25.18 16.75 1.77
CA GLN A 600 -23.90 17.38 2.00
C GLN A 600 -22.78 16.48 1.48
N ASP A 601 -22.01 17.02 0.54
CA ASP A 601 -20.96 16.32 -0.22
C ASP A 601 -19.61 16.28 0.50
N GLU A 602 -19.34 17.28 1.33
CA GLU A 602 -18.14 17.33 2.16
C GLU A 602 -18.34 16.49 3.42
N ALA A 603 -17.32 15.71 3.80
CA ALA A 603 -17.35 14.97 5.04
C ALA A 603 -17.39 15.92 6.25
N VAL A 604 -18.32 15.68 7.18
CA VAL A 604 -18.52 16.52 8.37
C VAL A 604 -18.53 15.67 9.63
N ILE A 605 -17.77 16.12 10.62
CA ILE A 605 -17.86 15.61 11.99
C ILE A 605 -18.75 16.54 12.80
N ARG A 606 -19.71 15.98 13.52
CA ARG A 606 -20.60 16.71 14.44
C ARG A 606 -20.56 16.08 15.83
N GLU A 607 -20.27 16.91 16.84
CA GLU A 607 -20.44 16.52 18.23
C GLU A 607 -21.85 16.90 18.69
N MET A 608 -22.66 15.89 18.99
CA MET A 608 -24.02 16.03 19.50
C MET A 608 -23.95 16.14 21.02
N THR A 609 -24.30 17.31 21.58
CA THR A 609 -24.05 17.62 23.00
C THR A 609 -25.32 18.03 23.75
N ALA A 610 -25.60 17.34 24.86
CA ALA A 610 -26.49 17.75 25.92
C ALA A 610 -25.71 18.57 26.94
N ALA A 611 -25.89 19.89 26.97
CA ALA A 611 -25.20 20.80 27.91
C ALA A 611 -26.12 21.23 29.06
N ASP A 612 -25.55 21.91 30.06
CA ASP A 612 -26.26 22.54 31.18
C ASP A 612 -27.15 21.58 31.99
N LEU A 613 -26.72 20.32 32.10
CA LEU A 613 -27.40 19.31 32.89
C LEU A 613 -27.16 19.53 34.39
N ASP A 614 -28.18 19.21 35.20
CA ASP A 614 -28.10 19.22 36.66
C ASP A 614 -28.41 17.83 37.24
N GLU A 615 -27.81 16.81 36.64
CA GLU A 615 -28.15 15.42 36.93
C GLU A 615 -27.15 14.77 37.89
N THR A 616 -27.61 13.78 38.63
CA THR A 616 -26.74 12.87 39.39
C THR A 616 -27.05 11.46 38.90
N ALA A 617 -26.04 10.77 38.38
CA ALA A 617 -26.22 9.47 37.76
C ALA A 617 -24.95 8.62 37.83
N ARG A 618 -25.13 7.30 37.80
CA ARG A 618 -24.06 6.32 37.62
C ARG A 618 -24.01 5.80 36.18
N PHE A 619 -25.16 5.70 35.53
CA PHE A 619 -25.28 5.17 34.19
C PHE A 619 -25.74 6.25 33.22
N VAL A 620 -25.15 6.23 32.02
CA VAL A 620 -25.54 7.09 30.90
C VAL A 620 -25.86 6.21 29.70
N ARG A 621 -27.01 6.43 29.06
CA ARG A 621 -27.38 5.78 27.81
C ARG A 621 -27.34 6.79 26.67
N VAL A 622 -26.73 6.38 25.56
CA VAL A 622 -26.76 7.08 24.28
C VAL A 622 -27.48 6.20 23.28
N ARG A 623 -28.48 6.75 22.58
CA ARG A 623 -29.15 6.07 21.46
C ARG A 623 -29.17 6.99 20.24
N ALA A 624 -28.74 6.49 19.09
CA ALA A 624 -28.75 7.22 17.83
C ALA A 624 -29.57 6.48 16.77
N GLU A 625 -30.57 7.15 16.22
CA GLU A 625 -31.52 6.58 15.26
C GLU A 625 -30.95 6.61 13.84
N SER A 626 -30.87 5.45 13.19
CA SER A 626 -30.35 5.34 11.83
C SER A 626 -31.36 5.81 10.80
N ILE A 627 -30.88 6.34 9.67
CA ILE A 627 -31.73 6.47 8.47
C ILE A 627 -32.09 5.11 7.88
N GLY A 628 -31.39 4.03 8.29
CA GLY A 628 -31.61 2.65 7.91
C GLY A 628 -31.15 2.33 6.49
N ILE A 629 -31.84 2.92 5.50
CA ILE A 629 -31.63 2.72 4.07
C ILE A 629 -31.29 4.05 3.42
N CYS A 630 -30.37 4.03 2.46
CA CYS A 630 -29.96 5.21 1.71
C CYS A 630 -31.16 5.84 0.98
N PRO A 631 -31.29 7.18 0.99
CA PRO A 631 -32.40 7.87 0.36
C PRO A 631 -32.50 7.58 -1.15
N GLY A 632 -33.71 7.70 -1.71
CA GLY A 632 -33.94 7.42 -3.14
C GLY A 632 -33.19 8.33 -4.12
N TRP A 633 -32.65 9.46 -3.67
CA TRP A 633 -31.82 10.35 -4.48
C TRP A 633 -30.35 9.92 -4.51
N HIS A 634 -29.91 9.09 -3.57
CA HIS A 634 -28.53 8.68 -3.39
C HIS A 634 -28.16 7.60 -4.42
N VAL A 635 -26.91 7.59 -4.90
CA VAL A 635 -26.41 6.58 -5.86
C VAL A 635 -26.56 5.15 -5.33
N GLY A 636 -26.49 5.00 -4.00
CA GLY A 636 -26.72 3.75 -3.29
C GLY A 636 -28.16 3.50 -2.83
N ALA A 637 -29.16 4.12 -3.45
CA ALA A 637 -30.57 3.97 -3.07
C ALA A 637 -30.95 2.49 -2.85
N ASN A 638 -31.74 2.24 -1.81
CA ASN A 638 -32.13 0.91 -1.31
C ASN A 638 -31.01 0.10 -0.62
N GLY A 639 -29.76 0.56 -0.64
CA GLY A 639 -28.67 0.01 0.16
C GLY A 639 -28.73 0.46 1.62
N LYS A 640 -28.17 -0.33 2.55
CA LYS A 640 -28.09 0.04 3.98
C LYS A 640 -27.10 1.18 4.21
N ALA A 641 -27.50 2.17 5.00
CA ALA A 641 -26.67 3.28 5.43
C ALA A 641 -25.84 2.94 6.69
N TRP A 642 -24.76 3.68 6.92
CA TRP A 642 -23.93 3.58 8.11
C TRP A 642 -24.22 4.70 9.12
N ILE A 643 -24.16 4.37 10.41
CA ILE A 643 -23.86 5.33 11.50
C ILE A 643 -22.40 5.12 11.90
N PHE A 644 -21.64 6.21 11.96
CA PHE A 644 -20.29 6.23 12.52
C PHE A 644 -20.31 7.10 13.77
N ILE A 645 -19.86 6.53 14.90
CA ILE A 645 -19.82 7.19 16.20
C ILE A 645 -18.43 7.03 16.83
N ASP A 646 -17.97 8.09 17.49
CA ASP A 646 -16.79 8.11 18.35
C ASP A 646 -17.08 8.84 19.67
N GLU A 647 -16.18 8.67 20.63
CA GLU A 647 -16.07 9.41 21.91
C GLU A 647 -17.40 9.92 22.52
N VAL A 648 -17.95 9.12 23.42
CA VAL A 648 -19.00 9.51 24.37
C VAL A 648 -18.36 10.15 25.60
N THR A 649 -18.48 11.47 25.72
CA THR A 649 -17.93 12.22 26.86
C THR A 649 -19.01 12.50 27.91
N VAL A 650 -18.72 12.22 29.19
CA VAL A 650 -19.54 12.60 30.35
C VAL A 650 -18.71 13.50 31.26
N LYS A 651 -19.22 14.70 31.58
CA LYS A 651 -18.54 15.68 32.46
C LYS A 651 -19.42 16.12 33.61
#